data_AF-A0A561E370-F1
#
_entry.id   AF-A0A561E370-F1
#
_cell.length_a   1.000
_cell.length_b   1.000
_cell.length_c   1.000
_cell.angle_alpha   90.00
_cell.angle_beta   90.00
_cell.angle_gamma   90.00
#
_symmetry.space_group_name_H-M   'P 1'
#
loop_
_entity.id
_entity.type
_entity.pdbx_description
1 polymer ?
#
loop_
_entity_poly.entity_id
_entity_poly.type
_entity_poly.pdbx_seq_one_letter_code
_entity_poly.pdbx_strand_id
1 'polypeptide(L)'
;MRQISTAVQHRRGWRRSIGALVTTTLVGSVTVMAQFAMAAPPAHALDNGLAALPQMGWNDWNAFGCNVSAQLIEQTADRMVADGMKAAGYDYVNIDDCWMEKSRDAQGNLVPDPTKFPQGIKAVADYVHSKGLKLGIYEDAGTATCAGYPGSLGHEQQDADSFASWGVDYLKYDNCNNAGSSTTQQYIDRYIAMRDALANTTPKRKIFYSLCEWGVNDPWTWGPQVGNSWRTTGDINDSWGSMMSNFQQNVNLYPYAKPGGWNDPDMLEVGNGGQTTTEYQSEFSLWAMMNAPLISGTDLRTISAADLAIYTNKKVIALDQDSLAKQAIPVPIGGEPAGNNGLWVLEKPLSNGDTAVALFNSNGTAQTMSATSAELSLGNGKKFTLDNLWSNKTTQTGTTISATVPAHGTVLYRVKKGSQASVAPSTVVSMNGTPAAAQPGQSYTATATLTNNAKVKLTTATLKLKVPAGWKASATSATTFNNIRAGGSVSATFSVTVGSASTPIESDTTTAVAQYAWSGGITSNSSDAQVQLVSPVQSPNLTFSSASDVPAVYGQSGDDFAVSGGGTDLWGSDDNYSTIYRKGAVSTDSTITTTVASVANLSGYGKTGILVRNDITAAGTGPEGVILFTSPSGGIQLEWASGGSTQISQVTPANGTIPNTVPVELKLVRNGQSYTGYYSTNNGSTWTTVGTATLSGQAATQDAGLFVTSHDPGSPATTQFNGFNVS
;
A
#
# COMPACT_ATOMS: atom_id res chain seq x y z
N MET A 1 37.90 51.42 -8.22
CA MET A 1 38.33 52.51 -9.14
C MET A 1 39.57 52.07 -9.89
N ARG A 2 39.76 52.50 -11.15
CA ARG A 2 40.95 52.29 -12.03
C ARG A 2 41.32 50.81 -12.31
N GLN A 3 41.08 50.30 -13.52
CA GLN A 3 41.88 50.41 -14.78
C GLN A 3 43.11 49.48 -14.78
N ILE A 4 43.12 48.39 -15.56
CA ILE A 4 43.35 48.22 -17.02
C ILE A 4 44.84 48.08 -17.39
N SER A 5 45.19 46.92 -17.97
CA SER A 5 46.16 46.65 -19.08
C SER A 5 46.65 45.17 -18.95
N THR A 6 46.62 44.24 -19.92
CA THR A 6 47.33 44.11 -21.22
C THR A 6 48.86 44.33 -21.15
N ALA A 7 49.78 43.53 -21.73
CA ALA A 7 49.75 42.20 -22.39
C ALA A 7 51.21 41.59 -22.25
N VAL A 8 51.88 40.78 -23.10
CA VAL A 8 51.68 40.27 -24.48
C VAL A 8 52.58 39.04 -24.81
N GLN A 9 52.11 38.15 -25.70
CA GLN A 9 52.81 37.27 -26.67
C GLN A 9 54.19 36.57 -26.42
N HIS A 10 54.15 35.22 -26.41
CA HIS A 10 54.81 34.26 -27.35
C HIS A 10 56.35 34.00 -27.46
N ARG A 11 56.61 32.78 -28.02
CA ARG A 11 57.85 32.20 -28.63
C ARG A 11 58.91 31.70 -27.63
N ARG A 12 59.17 30.39 -27.55
CA ARG A 12 59.90 29.48 -28.50
C ARG A 12 61.41 29.77 -28.56
N GLY A 13 62.19 28.92 -27.87
CA GLY A 13 63.64 28.72 -28.01
C GLY A 13 63.97 27.23 -27.77
N TRP A 14 65.07 26.71 -28.32
CA TRP A 14 65.35 25.26 -28.39
C TRP A 14 66.86 24.98 -28.38
N ARG A 15 67.28 23.76 -27.97
CA ARG A 15 68.67 23.22 -27.86
C ARG A 15 69.41 23.69 -26.57
N ARG A 16 69.83 22.77 -25.68
CA ARG A 16 70.98 21.80 -25.69
C ARG A 16 72.34 22.55 -25.63
N SER A 17 73.21 22.38 -24.63
CA SER A 17 73.89 21.12 -24.26
C SER A 17 74.67 21.16 -22.93
N ILE A 18 74.75 20.00 -22.25
CA ILE A 18 75.89 19.42 -21.49
C ILE A 18 76.64 20.30 -20.46
N GLY A 19 76.54 19.87 -19.20
CA GLY A 19 77.52 20.11 -18.13
C GLY A 19 77.33 19.03 -17.05
N ALA A 20 78.40 18.37 -16.61
CA ALA A 20 78.31 17.18 -15.75
C ALA A 20 78.96 17.38 -14.38
N LEU A 21 78.33 16.84 -13.33
CA LEU A 21 79.01 16.44 -12.10
C LEU A 21 78.24 15.30 -11.41
N VAL A 22 78.93 14.55 -10.56
CA VAL A 22 78.43 13.32 -9.92
C VAL A 22 78.09 13.56 -8.46
N THR A 23 76.91 13.10 -8.02
CA THR A 23 76.68 12.75 -6.62
C THR A 23 75.67 11.60 -6.47
N THR A 24 75.92 10.76 -5.47
CA THR A 24 75.23 9.50 -5.17
C THR A 24 73.82 9.71 -4.61
N THR A 25 72.85 8.88 -5.01
CA THR A 25 71.65 8.57 -4.18
C THR A 25 71.03 7.22 -4.56
N LEU A 26 70.14 6.70 -3.70
CA LEU A 26 69.66 5.31 -3.66
C LEU A 26 69.00 4.79 -4.95
N VAL A 27 69.15 3.47 -5.17
CA VAL A 27 68.28 2.68 -6.06
C VAL A 27 66.88 2.62 -5.44
N GLY A 28 65.93 3.33 -6.05
CA GLY A 28 64.50 3.25 -5.74
C GLY A 28 63.72 2.75 -6.94
N SER A 29 63.51 1.44 -7.05
CA SER A 29 62.75 0.81 -8.14
C SER A 29 61.26 1.11 -8.02
N VAL A 30 60.80 2.23 -8.59
CA VAL A 30 59.37 2.56 -8.69
C VAL A 30 58.70 1.65 -9.73
N THR A 31 58.34 0.44 -9.29
CA THR A 31 57.48 -0.45 -10.06
C THR A 31 56.08 0.17 -10.10
N VAL A 32 55.71 0.76 -11.24
CA VAL A 32 54.33 1.23 -11.48
C VAL A 32 53.43 0.00 -11.63
N MET A 33 52.91 -0.49 -10.51
CA MET A 33 51.79 -1.44 -10.52
C MET A 33 50.56 -0.72 -11.04
N ALA A 34 50.26 -0.91 -12.33
CA ALA A 34 48.94 -0.58 -12.86
C ALA A 34 47.92 -1.49 -12.18
N GLN A 35 47.23 -0.98 -11.15
CA GLN A 35 46.08 -1.64 -10.55
C GLN A 35 44.95 -1.66 -11.57
N PHE A 36 44.94 -2.69 -12.43
CA PHE A 36 43.73 -3.12 -13.11
C PHE A 36 42.74 -3.56 -12.04
N ALA A 37 41.81 -2.67 -11.69
CA ALA A 37 40.58 -3.05 -11.03
C ALA A 37 39.82 -3.97 -11.98
N MET A 38 40.02 -5.29 -11.84
CA MET A 38 39.18 -6.27 -12.50
C MET A 38 37.78 -6.11 -11.90
N ALA A 39 36.87 -5.51 -12.67
CA ALA A 39 35.46 -5.64 -12.38
C ALA A 39 35.13 -7.13 -12.29
N ALA A 40 34.52 -7.54 -11.17
CA ALA A 40 34.11 -8.93 -11.02
C ALA A 40 33.19 -9.30 -12.20
N PRO A 41 33.34 -10.51 -12.79
CA PRO A 41 32.41 -10.95 -13.82
C PRO A 41 30.99 -10.91 -13.25
N PRO A 42 29.99 -10.44 -14.01
CA PRO A 42 28.62 -10.34 -13.50
C PRO A 42 28.15 -11.71 -13.04
N ALA A 43 27.75 -11.83 -11.77
CA ALA A 43 27.23 -13.07 -11.24
C ALA A 43 26.02 -13.52 -12.08
N HIS A 44 26.13 -14.69 -12.72
CA HIS A 44 25.03 -15.30 -13.43
C HIS A 44 23.89 -15.62 -12.45
N ALA A 45 22.65 -15.56 -12.94
CA ALA A 45 21.51 -16.07 -12.19
C ALA A 45 21.49 -17.61 -12.22
N LEU A 46 20.61 -18.22 -11.42
CA LEU A 46 20.36 -19.66 -11.43
C LEU A 46 19.84 -20.09 -12.81
N ASP A 47 20.72 -20.68 -13.63
CA ASP A 47 20.38 -21.17 -14.97
C ASP A 47 19.65 -22.53 -14.92
N ASN A 48 18.55 -22.57 -14.16
CA ASN A 48 17.58 -23.68 -14.22
C ASN A 48 16.62 -23.53 -15.42
N GLY A 49 16.74 -22.45 -16.20
CA GLY A 49 15.88 -22.14 -17.35
C GLY A 49 14.43 -21.81 -16.97
N LEU A 50 14.20 -21.27 -15.77
CA LEU A 50 12.95 -20.64 -15.32
C LEU A 50 13.18 -19.13 -15.14
N ALA A 51 12.15 -18.40 -14.69
CA ALA A 51 12.24 -17.00 -14.25
C ALA A 51 12.86 -16.00 -15.25
N ALA A 52 12.75 -16.25 -16.55
CA ALA A 52 13.20 -15.30 -17.59
C ALA A 52 12.47 -13.94 -17.51
N LEU A 53 11.29 -13.92 -16.90
CA LEU A 53 10.50 -12.79 -16.43
C LEU A 53 10.02 -13.10 -14.99
N PRO A 54 9.52 -12.12 -14.21
CA PRO A 54 8.95 -12.37 -12.89
C PRO A 54 7.79 -13.37 -12.94
N GLN A 55 7.57 -14.11 -11.85
CA GLN A 55 6.43 -15.01 -11.74
C GLN A 55 5.10 -14.24 -11.55
N MET A 56 4.01 -14.84 -12.03
CA MET A 56 2.66 -14.32 -11.86
C MET A 56 1.74 -15.44 -11.39
N GLY A 57 0.88 -15.19 -10.41
CA GLY A 57 0.07 -16.24 -9.80
C GLY A 57 -0.74 -15.78 -8.59
N TRP A 58 -1.07 -16.72 -7.72
CA TRP A 58 -1.84 -16.51 -6.49
C TRP A 58 -1.30 -17.40 -5.37
N ASN A 59 -1.52 -16.99 -4.12
CA ASN A 59 -1.17 -17.69 -2.89
C ASN A 59 -2.30 -17.48 -1.86
N ASP A 60 -2.57 -18.48 -1.01
CA ASP A 60 -3.70 -18.44 -0.07
C ASP A 60 -3.42 -17.68 1.24
N TRP A 61 -2.16 -17.39 1.59
CA TRP A 61 -1.78 -16.98 2.94
C TRP A 61 -2.52 -15.74 3.47
N ASN A 62 -2.49 -14.62 2.75
CA ASN A 62 -3.01 -13.34 3.27
C ASN A 62 -4.52 -13.36 3.53
N ALA A 63 -5.29 -14.08 2.70
CA ALA A 63 -6.75 -14.18 2.83
C ALA A 63 -7.22 -15.36 3.70
N PHE A 64 -6.40 -16.40 3.91
CA PHE A 64 -6.85 -17.67 4.53
C PHE A 64 -5.97 -18.20 5.66
N GLY A 65 -4.67 -17.87 5.70
CA GLY A 65 -3.71 -18.45 6.61
C GLY A 65 -3.79 -19.98 6.64
N CYS A 66 -3.81 -20.59 7.83
CA CYS A 66 -3.95 -22.05 7.96
C CYS A 66 -5.27 -22.67 7.43
N ASN A 67 -6.25 -21.89 6.95
CA ASN A 67 -7.55 -22.37 6.45
C ASN A 67 -7.51 -22.92 5.00
N VAL A 68 -6.35 -23.38 4.56
CA VAL A 68 -6.12 -23.98 3.25
C VAL A 68 -6.79 -25.36 3.11
N SER A 69 -7.21 -25.72 1.89
CA SER A 69 -7.70 -27.06 1.55
C SER A 69 -7.66 -27.30 0.04
N ALA A 70 -7.67 -28.57 -0.39
CA ALA A 70 -7.77 -28.94 -1.80
C ALA A 70 -8.92 -28.21 -2.51
N GLN A 71 -10.11 -28.19 -1.89
CA GLN A 71 -11.29 -27.51 -2.45
C GLN A 71 -11.07 -26.00 -2.64
N LEU A 72 -10.36 -25.33 -1.74
CA LEU A 72 -10.03 -23.90 -1.89
C LEU A 72 -9.12 -23.69 -3.11
N ILE A 73 -8.04 -24.45 -3.21
CA ILE A 73 -7.06 -24.35 -4.30
C ILE A 73 -7.71 -24.64 -5.66
N GLU A 74 -8.56 -25.69 -5.73
CA GLU A 74 -9.33 -26.05 -6.92
C GLU A 74 -10.32 -24.94 -7.33
N GLN A 75 -11.05 -24.36 -6.36
CA GLN A 75 -11.95 -23.22 -6.62
C GLN A 75 -11.21 -21.98 -7.11
N THR A 76 -10.08 -21.63 -6.48
CA THR A 76 -9.28 -20.48 -6.92
C THR A 76 -8.70 -20.69 -8.32
N ALA A 77 -8.20 -21.88 -8.63
CA ALA A 77 -7.73 -22.23 -9.98
C ALA A 77 -8.84 -22.07 -11.03
N ASP A 78 -10.08 -22.43 -10.72
CA ASP A 78 -11.24 -22.19 -11.59
C ASP A 78 -11.56 -20.69 -11.75
N ARG A 79 -11.50 -19.89 -10.68
CA ARG A 79 -11.70 -18.42 -10.76
C ARG A 79 -10.61 -17.74 -11.58
N MET A 80 -9.34 -18.09 -11.38
CA MET A 80 -8.22 -17.56 -12.19
C MET A 80 -8.39 -17.81 -13.69
N VAL A 81 -9.01 -18.93 -14.09
CA VAL A 81 -9.37 -19.19 -15.48
C VAL A 81 -10.61 -18.41 -15.92
N ALA A 82 -11.71 -18.48 -15.16
CA ALA A 82 -13.00 -17.90 -15.52
C ALA A 82 -12.97 -16.36 -15.60
N ASP A 83 -12.29 -15.73 -14.64
CA ASP A 83 -12.21 -14.27 -14.50
C ASP A 83 -11.06 -13.64 -15.30
N GLY A 84 -10.33 -14.47 -16.06
CA GLY A 84 -9.36 -14.00 -17.06
C GLY A 84 -7.97 -13.65 -16.52
N MET A 85 -7.67 -13.84 -15.24
CA MET A 85 -6.32 -13.67 -14.68
C MET A 85 -5.31 -14.58 -15.40
N LYS A 86 -5.64 -15.86 -15.62
CA LYS A 86 -4.79 -16.75 -16.42
C LYS A 86 -4.56 -16.20 -17.82
N ALA A 87 -5.61 -15.68 -18.46
CA ALA A 87 -5.51 -15.05 -19.78
C ALA A 87 -4.71 -13.73 -19.77
N ALA A 88 -4.39 -13.17 -18.60
CA ALA A 88 -3.51 -12.01 -18.41
C ALA A 88 -2.06 -12.38 -18.08
N GLY A 89 -1.78 -13.61 -17.65
CA GLY A 89 -0.42 -14.14 -17.39
C GLY A 89 -0.27 -14.95 -16.09
N TYR A 90 -1.29 -14.98 -15.24
CA TYR A 90 -1.23 -15.61 -13.91
C TYR A 90 -1.28 -17.14 -14.02
N ASP A 91 -0.13 -17.77 -13.82
CA ASP A 91 0.12 -19.18 -14.16
C ASP A 91 0.21 -20.09 -12.91
N TYR A 92 0.69 -19.56 -11.78
CA TYR A 92 0.92 -20.34 -10.55
C TYR A 92 -0.23 -20.22 -9.55
N VAL A 93 -0.63 -21.35 -8.96
CA VAL A 93 -1.56 -21.45 -7.83
C VAL A 93 -0.77 -22.06 -6.68
N ASN A 94 -0.32 -21.23 -5.73
CA ASN A 94 0.57 -21.64 -4.65
C ASN A 94 -0.23 -22.01 -3.40
N ILE A 95 0.15 -23.11 -2.77
CA ILE A 95 -0.27 -23.52 -1.44
C ILE A 95 0.77 -23.00 -0.44
N ASP A 96 0.35 -22.27 0.59
CA ASP A 96 1.22 -21.78 1.67
C ASP A 96 1.29 -22.72 2.89
N ASP A 97 1.75 -22.24 4.05
CA ASP A 97 1.93 -23.06 5.27
C ASP A 97 0.62 -23.76 5.74
N CYS A 98 0.75 -24.69 6.69
CA CYS A 98 -0.34 -25.47 7.29
C CYS A 98 -1.03 -26.48 6.37
N TRP A 99 -0.42 -26.86 5.24
CA TRP A 99 -0.98 -27.84 4.30
C TRP A 99 -0.86 -29.31 4.75
N MET A 100 -0.05 -29.57 5.78
CA MET A 100 0.38 -30.91 6.20
C MET A 100 0.04 -31.26 7.66
N GLU A 101 0.19 -32.53 8.00
CA GLU A 101 0.17 -33.05 9.37
C GLU A 101 1.27 -32.44 10.25
N LYS A 102 1.04 -32.45 11.57
CA LYS A 102 2.02 -31.95 12.55
C LYS A 102 3.24 -32.88 12.78
N SER A 103 3.32 -34.01 12.08
CA SER A 103 4.43 -34.96 12.13
C SER A 103 4.72 -35.53 10.75
N ARG A 104 6.01 -35.77 10.45
CA ARG A 104 6.46 -36.65 9.36
C ARG A 104 6.02 -38.10 9.61
N ASP A 105 5.91 -38.89 8.55
CA ASP A 105 5.61 -40.33 8.68
C ASP A 105 6.80 -41.13 9.26
N ALA A 106 6.60 -42.44 9.45
CA ALA A 106 7.62 -43.35 9.96
C ALA A 106 8.80 -43.60 8.99
N GLN A 107 8.79 -42.99 7.80
CA GLN A 107 9.86 -42.98 6.81
C GLN A 107 10.51 -41.59 6.69
N GLY A 108 10.01 -40.58 7.41
CA GLY A 108 10.50 -39.20 7.39
C GLY A 108 9.84 -38.30 6.34
N ASN A 109 8.84 -38.77 5.59
CA ASN A 109 8.19 -37.97 4.55
C ASN A 109 7.22 -36.94 5.16
N LEU A 110 7.06 -35.79 4.50
CA LEU A 110 5.95 -34.87 4.78
C LEU A 110 4.61 -35.52 4.37
N VAL A 111 3.58 -35.37 5.21
CA VAL A 111 2.26 -35.99 5.02
C VAL A 111 1.20 -34.90 4.83
N PRO A 112 0.54 -34.80 3.66
CA PRO A 112 -0.57 -33.88 3.47
C PRO A 112 -1.69 -34.14 4.49
N ASP A 113 -2.27 -33.09 5.08
CA ASP A 113 -3.37 -33.22 6.05
C ASP A 113 -4.54 -33.97 5.37
N PRO A 114 -4.99 -35.14 5.89
CA PRO A 114 -5.98 -35.97 5.22
C PRO A 114 -7.41 -35.41 5.29
N THR A 115 -7.65 -34.37 6.07
CA THR A 115 -8.90 -33.61 6.12
C THR A 115 -8.90 -32.49 5.08
N LYS A 116 -7.79 -31.76 4.96
CA LYS A 116 -7.61 -30.66 3.99
C LYS A 116 -7.35 -31.16 2.56
N PHE A 117 -6.58 -32.23 2.44
CA PHE A 117 -6.09 -32.82 1.18
C PHE A 117 -6.35 -34.34 1.16
N PRO A 118 -7.63 -34.80 1.17
CA PRO A 118 -7.99 -36.22 1.28
C PRO A 118 -7.53 -37.13 0.13
N GLN A 119 -6.98 -36.55 -0.95
CA GLN A 119 -6.38 -37.28 -2.09
C GLN A 119 -4.89 -36.94 -2.27
N GLY A 120 -4.28 -36.24 -1.30
CA GLY A 120 -2.90 -35.74 -1.34
C GLY A 120 -2.68 -34.59 -2.33
N ILE A 121 -1.50 -33.95 -2.23
CA ILE A 121 -1.12 -32.81 -3.07
C ILE A 121 -1.13 -33.17 -4.57
N LYS A 122 -0.79 -34.42 -4.94
CA LYS A 122 -0.77 -34.84 -6.35
C LYS A 122 -2.13 -34.69 -7.05
N ALA A 123 -3.24 -34.98 -6.37
CA ALA A 123 -4.57 -34.84 -6.97
C ALA A 123 -4.88 -33.35 -7.28
N VAL A 124 -4.47 -32.45 -6.39
CA VAL A 124 -4.61 -30.99 -6.59
C VAL A 124 -3.69 -30.51 -7.72
N ALA A 125 -2.46 -31.01 -7.80
CA ALA A 125 -1.54 -30.71 -8.90
C ALA A 125 -2.14 -31.17 -10.25
N ASP A 126 -2.62 -32.41 -10.34
CA ASP A 126 -3.28 -32.94 -11.54
C ASP A 126 -4.52 -32.08 -11.92
N TYR A 127 -5.30 -31.59 -10.95
CA TYR A 127 -6.42 -30.69 -11.20
C TYR A 127 -5.97 -29.33 -11.74
N VAL A 128 -5.01 -28.67 -11.08
CA VAL A 128 -4.45 -27.37 -11.48
C VAL A 128 -3.79 -27.45 -12.87
N HIS A 129 -3.07 -28.55 -13.16
CA HIS A 129 -2.53 -28.86 -14.49
C HIS A 129 -3.64 -29.12 -15.53
N SER A 130 -4.80 -29.67 -15.14
CA SER A 130 -5.96 -29.82 -16.06
C SER A 130 -6.56 -28.48 -16.48
N LYS A 131 -6.48 -27.45 -15.61
CA LYS A 131 -6.77 -26.04 -15.96
C LYS A 131 -5.64 -25.40 -16.78
N GLY A 132 -4.53 -26.12 -16.98
CA GLY A 132 -3.29 -25.68 -17.60
C GLY A 132 -2.56 -24.61 -16.79
N LEU A 133 -2.80 -24.53 -15.49
CA LEU A 133 -2.05 -23.74 -14.52
C LEU A 133 -0.90 -24.61 -13.96
N LYS A 134 -0.14 -24.07 -13.00
CA LYS A 134 0.98 -24.69 -12.29
C LYS A 134 0.70 -24.69 -10.79
N LEU A 135 1.11 -25.73 -10.07
CA LEU A 135 0.92 -25.79 -8.61
C LEU A 135 2.20 -25.38 -7.88
N GLY A 136 2.10 -24.46 -6.92
CA GLY A 136 3.17 -24.19 -5.96
C GLY A 136 2.89 -24.81 -4.59
N ILE A 137 3.96 -25.00 -3.82
CA ILE A 137 3.91 -25.40 -2.42
C ILE A 137 4.83 -24.50 -1.59
N TYR A 138 4.66 -24.56 -0.27
CA TYR A 138 5.49 -23.90 0.73
C TYR A 138 6.25 -24.95 1.54
N GLU A 139 7.49 -24.61 1.91
CA GLU A 139 8.22 -25.25 3.00
C GLU A 139 9.25 -24.29 3.63
N ASP A 140 10.05 -24.71 4.62
CA ASP A 140 10.97 -23.86 5.38
C ASP A 140 12.42 -24.38 5.37
N ALA A 141 13.39 -23.47 5.24
CA ALA A 141 14.83 -23.70 5.43
C ALA A 141 15.22 -23.88 6.92
N GLY A 142 14.37 -24.52 7.72
CA GLY A 142 14.43 -24.63 9.17
C GLY A 142 13.88 -25.94 9.70
N THR A 143 13.91 -26.15 11.02
CA THR A 143 13.42 -27.40 11.63
C THR A 143 11.90 -27.46 11.76
N ALA A 144 11.23 -26.32 11.61
CA ALA A 144 9.77 -26.19 11.58
C ALA A 144 9.36 -24.94 10.80
N THR A 145 8.20 -24.98 10.16
CA THR A 145 7.61 -23.82 9.47
C THR A 145 7.24 -22.69 10.44
N CYS A 146 6.88 -21.52 9.93
CA CYS A 146 6.47 -20.40 10.77
C CYS A 146 5.20 -20.70 11.59
N ALA A 147 4.24 -21.47 11.07
CA ALA A 147 3.10 -22.01 11.83
C ALA A 147 3.41 -23.33 12.57
N GLY A 148 4.67 -23.75 12.63
CA GLY A 148 5.18 -24.85 13.43
C GLY A 148 4.80 -26.25 12.92
N TYR A 149 4.76 -26.46 11.61
CA TYR A 149 4.71 -27.80 10.97
C TYR A 149 6.14 -28.29 10.68
N PRO A 150 6.39 -29.58 10.33
CA PRO A 150 7.75 -30.11 10.20
C PRO A 150 8.54 -29.51 9.03
N GLY A 151 9.64 -28.81 9.30
CA GLY A 151 10.43 -28.11 8.26
C GLY A 151 11.41 -29.02 7.51
N SER A 152 11.95 -28.55 6.38
CA SER A 152 12.80 -29.30 5.45
C SER A 152 14.30 -29.32 5.77
N LEU A 153 14.79 -28.61 6.79
CA LEU A 153 16.22 -28.57 7.11
C LEU A 153 16.77 -29.96 7.49
N GLY A 154 17.70 -30.48 6.70
CA GLY A 154 18.24 -31.85 6.80
C GLY A 154 17.42 -32.94 6.12
N HIS A 155 16.29 -32.59 5.48
CA HIS A 155 15.42 -33.49 4.70
C HIS A 155 15.31 -33.06 3.23
N GLU A 156 16.12 -32.11 2.76
CA GLU A 156 15.89 -31.35 1.54
C GLU A 156 15.70 -32.23 0.29
N GLN A 157 16.50 -33.29 0.12
CA GLN A 157 16.36 -34.22 -1.01
C GLN A 157 15.09 -35.08 -0.94
N GLN A 158 14.70 -35.51 0.26
CA GLN A 158 13.50 -36.33 0.48
C GLN A 158 12.23 -35.53 0.16
N ASP A 159 12.21 -34.26 0.57
CA ASP A 159 11.06 -33.38 0.36
C ASP A 159 11.02 -32.88 -1.10
N ALA A 160 12.16 -32.53 -1.69
CA ALA A 160 12.25 -32.20 -3.12
C ALA A 160 11.79 -33.34 -4.03
N ASP A 161 12.21 -34.59 -3.75
CA ASP A 161 11.74 -35.78 -4.48
C ASP A 161 10.23 -35.97 -4.30
N SER A 162 9.70 -35.72 -3.10
CA SER A 162 8.26 -35.76 -2.81
C SER A 162 7.49 -34.73 -3.63
N PHE A 163 7.90 -33.45 -3.61
CA PHE A 163 7.31 -32.36 -4.41
C PHE A 163 7.33 -32.69 -5.91
N ALA A 164 8.45 -33.20 -6.41
CA ALA A 164 8.59 -33.59 -7.81
C ALA A 164 7.69 -34.77 -8.19
N SER A 165 7.51 -35.74 -7.29
CA SER A 165 6.60 -36.89 -7.47
C SER A 165 5.12 -36.48 -7.45
N TRP A 166 4.77 -35.44 -6.67
CA TRP A 166 3.41 -34.87 -6.61
C TRP A 166 3.12 -33.93 -7.79
N GLY A 167 4.15 -33.46 -8.50
CA GLY A 167 4.00 -32.58 -9.66
C GLY A 167 4.01 -31.09 -9.33
N VAL A 168 4.58 -30.69 -8.20
CA VAL A 168 4.79 -29.28 -7.83
C VAL A 168 5.69 -28.58 -8.86
N ASP A 169 5.36 -27.35 -9.22
CA ASP A 169 6.07 -26.49 -10.18
C ASP A 169 6.82 -25.32 -9.53
N TYR A 170 6.53 -25.00 -8.27
CA TYR A 170 7.02 -23.83 -7.54
C TYR A 170 7.18 -24.15 -6.06
N LEU A 171 8.25 -23.65 -5.43
CA LEU A 171 8.48 -23.72 -4.00
C LEU A 171 8.73 -22.30 -3.45
N LYS A 172 7.89 -21.85 -2.52
CA LYS A 172 8.25 -20.80 -1.54
C LYS A 172 9.03 -21.49 -0.42
N TYR A 173 10.21 -20.98 -0.07
CA TYR A 173 11.08 -21.59 0.92
C TYR A 173 11.48 -20.58 1.99
N ASP A 174 10.95 -20.76 3.20
CA ASP A 174 10.94 -19.80 4.31
C ASP A 174 12.16 -19.92 5.24
N ASN A 175 12.18 -19.18 6.34
CA ASN A 175 13.37 -19.00 7.19
C ASN A 175 13.11 -19.07 8.70
N CYS A 176 11.93 -19.54 9.14
CA CYS A 176 11.65 -19.75 10.57
C CYS A 176 12.49 -20.92 11.12
N ASN A 177 12.64 -20.99 12.45
CA ASN A 177 13.28 -22.13 13.15
C ASN A 177 14.63 -22.62 12.55
N ASN A 178 15.42 -21.72 11.98
CA ASN A 178 16.60 -21.97 11.13
C ASN A 178 17.86 -22.51 11.85
N ALA A 179 17.68 -23.26 12.94
CA ALA A 179 18.73 -23.83 13.80
C ALA A 179 19.74 -22.82 14.37
N GLY A 180 19.39 -21.54 14.47
CA GLY A 180 20.27 -20.48 14.98
C GLY A 180 21.24 -19.91 13.93
N SER A 181 20.93 -20.09 12.65
CA SER A 181 21.66 -19.48 11.54
C SER A 181 21.64 -17.96 11.68
N SER A 182 22.82 -17.33 11.66
CA SER A 182 22.97 -15.89 11.94
C SER A 182 23.96 -15.17 11.03
N THR A 183 24.82 -15.90 10.31
CA THR A 183 25.75 -15.35 9.32
C THR A 183 25.26 -15.55 7.88
N THR A 184 25.65 -14.66 6.98
CA THR A 184 25.35 -14.73 5.53
C THR A 184 25.68 -16.10 4.93
N GLN A 185 26.82 -16.71 5.31
CA GLN A 185 27.20 -18.03 4.80
C GLN A 185 26.23 -19.13 5.26
N GLN A 186 25.77 -19.12 6.52
CA GLN A 186 24.76 -20.08 7.01
C GLN A 186 23.39 -19.90 6.36
N TYR A 187 23.08 -18.72 5.81
CA TYR A 187 21.90 -18.51 4.99
C TYR A 187 22.12 -19.15 3.60
N ILE A 188 23.21 -18.76 2.93
CA ILE A 188 23.62 -19.32 1.64
C ILE A 188 23.66 -20.86 1.66
N ASP A 189 24.27 -21.47 2.68
CA ASP A 189 24.45 -22.92 2.77
C ASP A 189 23.11 -23.68 2.84
N ARG A 190 22.14 -23.21 3.65
CA ARG A 190 20.80 -23.82 3.77
C ARG A 190 19.99 -23.70 2.47
N TYR A 191 19.99 -22.51 1.89
CA TYR A 191 19.28 -22.27 0.63
C TYR A 191 19.95 -22.99 -0.56
N ILE A 192 21.27 -23.21 -0.52
CA ILE A 192 21.99 -24.07 -1.48
C ILE A 192 21.61 -25.54 -1.33
N ALA A 193 21.42 -26.06 -0.10
CA ALA A 193 21.03 -27.46 0.12
C ALA A 193 19.71 -27.79 -0.59
N MET A 194 18.69 -26.95 -0.45
CA MET A 194 17.40 -27.15 -1.13
C MET A 194 17.48 -26.82 -2.64
N ARG A 195 18.22 -25.79 -3.08
CA ARG A 195 18.50 -25.57 -4.52
C ARG A 195 19.05 -26.83 -5.19
N ASP A 196 20.06 -27.44 -4.57
CA ASP A 196 20.75 -28.60 -5.12
C ASP A 196 19.86 -29.86 -5.02
N ALA A 197 19.01 -29.98 -3.99
CA ALA A 197 17.97 -31.00 -3.92
C ALA A 197 16.94 -30.89 -5.06
N LEU A 198 16.43 -29.68 -5.33
CA LEU A 198 15.47 -29.41 -6.42
C LEU A 198 16.08 -29.75 -7.80
N ALA A 199 17.35 -29.41 -8.03
CA ALA A 199 18.07 -29.84 -9.24
C ALA A 199 18.28 -31.38 -9.29
N ASN A 200 18.48 -32.01 -8.13
CA ASN A 200 18.74 -33.44 -8.01
C ASN A 200 17.47 -34.33 -7.92
N THR A 201 16.27 -33.73 -7.93
CA THR A 201 14.96 -34.40 -7.95
C THR A 201 14.85 -35.71 -8.74
N THR A 202 14.20 -36.70 -8.12
CA THR A 202 13.83 -38.01 -8.69
C THR A 202 12.36 -38.31 -8.37
N PRO A 203 11.43 -38.23 -9.33
CA PRO A 203 11.62 -37.97 -10.77
C PRO A 203 12.12 -36.55 -11.05
N LYS A 204 12.85 -36.36 -12.16
CA LYS A 204 13.35 -35.05 -12.56
C LYS A 204 12.20 -34.09 -12.87
N ARG A 205 12.09 -33.00 -12.10
CA ARG A 205 11.15 -31.90 -12.35
C ARG A 205 11.87 -30.56 -12.26
N LYS A 206 11.45 -29.59 -13.10
CA LYS A 206 11.85 -28.19 -12.92
C LYS A 206 10.87 -27.53 -11.95
N ILE A 207 11.38 -27.05 -10.84
CA ILE A 207 10.62 -26.35 -9.80
C ILE A 207 11.20 -24.94 -9.69
N PHE A 208 10.34 -23.92 -9.77
CA PHE A 208 10.71 -22.53 -9.52
C PHE A 208 11.05 -22.37 -8.04
N TYR A 209 12.16 -21.72 -7.71
CA TYR A 209 12.62 -21.62 -6.32
C TYR A 209 12.59 -20.17 -5.83
N SER A 210 11.65 -19.84 -4.93
CA SER A 210 11.52 -18.52 -4.32
C SER A 210 11.97 -18.55 -2.86
N LEU A 211 12.96 -17.73 -2.53
CA LEU A 211 13.52 -17.62 -1.19
C LEU A 211 12.69 -16.63 -0.35
N CYS A 212 12.49 -16.95 0.92
CA CYS A 212 11.74 -16.16 1.87
C CYS A 212 12.53 -16.02 3.18
N GLU A 213 13.66 -15.29 3.13
CA GLU A 213 14.43 -14.89 4.32
C GLU A 213 14.24 -13.40 4.70
N TRP A 214 13.28 -12.74 4.08
CA TRP A 214 12.78 -11.41 4.45
C TRP A 214 13.79 -10.26 4.30
N GLY A 215 14.81 -10.42 3.46
CA GLY A 215 15.91 -9.46 3.27
C GLY A 215 17.10 -9.70 4.22
N VAL A 216 17.06 -10.74 5.06
CA VAL A 216 18.04 -10.97 6.12
C VAL A 216 19.35 -11.52 5.53
N ASN A 217 20.45 -10.78 5.76
CA ASN A 217 21.76 -10.98 5.12
C ASN A 217 21.78 -10.67 3.60
N ASP A 218 21.06 -9.63 3.17
CA ASP A 218 21.20 -9.01 1.84
C ASP A 218 21.05 -10.00 0.65
N PRO A 219 19.90 -10.72 0.51
CA PRO A 219 19.72 -11.80 -0.47
C PRO A 219 19.94 -11.38 -1.91
N TRP A 220 19.70 -10.12 -2.27
CA TRP A 220 20.00 -9.57 -3.58
C TRP A 220 21.50 -9.70 -3.99
N THR A 221 22.41 -9.90 -3.04
CA THR A 221 23.85 -10.11 -3.30
C THR A 221 24.23 -11.56 -3.64
N TRP A 222 23.50 -12.57 -3.14
CA TRP A 222 23.83 -14.00 -3.27
C TRP A 222 22.70 -14.86 -3.85
N GLY A 223 21.44 -14.55 -3.50
CA GLY A 223 20.21 -15.13 -4.01
C GLY A 223 20.15 -15.35 -5.53
N PRO A 224 20.70 -14.47 -6.38
CA PRO A 224 20.82 -14.75 -7.81
C PRO A 224 21.49 -16.10 -8.16
N GLN A 225 22.47 -16.56 -7.38
CA GLN A 225 23.16 -17.84 -7.63
C GLN A 225 22.43 -19.03 -6.98
N VAL A 226 21.35 -18.78 -6.24
CA VAL A 226 20.72 -19.74 -5.35
C VAL A 226 19.27 -20.02 -5.73
N GLY A 227 18.50 -19.02 -6.15
CA GLY A 227 17.10 -19.20 -6.58
C GLY A 227 16.66 -18.22 -7.67
N ASN A 228 15.35 -18.22 -7.91
CA ASN A 228 14.69 -17.49 -8.97
C ASN A 228 14.03 -16.17 -8.51
N SER A 229 13.72 -16.05 -7.23
CA SER A 229 13.39 -14.79 -6.55
C SER A 229 13.75 -14.87 -5.07
N TRP A 230 13.82 -13.73 -4.39
CA TRP A 230 14.12 -13.63 -2.96
C TRP A 230 13.35 -12.49 -2.31
N ARG A 231 12.69 -12.76 -1.19
CA ARG A 231 12.00 -11.75 -0.38
C ARG A 231 13.00 -10.71 0.11
N THR A 232 12.74 -9.44 -0.18
CA THR A 232 13.63 -8.32 0.16
C THR A 232 13.29 -7.64 1.48
N THR A 233 12.16 -8.03 2.09
CA THR A 233 11.50 -7.33 3.19
C THR A 233 10.71 -8.30 4.06
N GLY A 234 10.36 -7.87 5.27
CA GLY A 234 9.32 -8.51 6.10
C GLY A 234 7.97 -8.62 5.39
N ASP A 235 7.07 -9.41 5.96
CA ASP A 235 5.76 -9.69 5.35
C ASP A 235 4.93 -8.42 5.18
N ILE A 236 4.24 -8.33 4.04
CA ILE A 236 3.23 -7.30 3.82
C ILE A 236 2.00 -7.57 4.71
N ASN A 237 1.19 -6.54 4.87
CA ASN A 237 -0.19 -6.66 5.31
C ASN A 237 -1.01 -5.59 4.58
N ASP A 238 -2.32 -5.76 4.53
CA ASP A 238 -3.25 -4.88 3.80
C ASP A 238 -3.46 -3.52 4.51
N SER A 239 -2.38 -2.74 4.59
CA SER A 239 -2.35 -1.36 5.05
C SER A 239 -1.42 -0.53 4.18
N TRP A 240 -1.75 0.74 4.01
CA TRP A 240 -0.95 1.67 3.22
C TRP A 240 0.48 1.80 3.76
N GLY A 241 0.65 1.78 5.09
CA GLY A 241 1.95 1.86 5.75
C GLY A 241 2.85 0.66 5.44
N SER A 242 2.30 -0.56 5.43
CA SER A 242 3.06 -1.78 5.15
C SER A 242 3.50 -1.86 3.69
N MET A 243 2.58 -1.65 2.74
CA MET A 243 2.90 -1.58 1.32
C MET A 243 3.98 -0.51 1.04
N MET A 244 3.89 0.64 1.69
CA MET A 244 4.89 1.72 1.56
C MET A 244 6.25 1.36 2.15
N SER A 245 6.29 0.65 3.27
CA SER A 245 7.52 0.11 3.85
C SER A 245 8.22 -0.84 2.87
N ASN A 246 7.47 -1.77 2.26
CA ASN A 246 8.05 -2.76 1.35
C ASN A 246 8.50 -2.13 0.03
N PHE A 247 7.72 -1.20 -0.53
CA PHE A 247 8.12 -0.42 -1.71
C PHE A 247 9.42 0.36 -1.50
N GLN A 248 9.56 1.10 -0.39
CA GLN A 248 10.72 1.98 -0.17
C GLN A 248 12.02 1.22 0.04
N GLN A 249 11.95 0.02 0.64
CA GLN A 249 13.10 -0.89 0.75
C GLN A 249 13.47 -1.46 -0.63
N ASN A 250 12.51 -2.05 -1.36
CA ASN A 250 12.80 -2.74 -2.61
C ASN A 250 13.14 -1.82 -3.80
N VAL A 251 12.57 -0.62 -3.92
CA VAL A 251 12.78 0.26 -5.09
C VAL A 251 14.25 0.59 -5.36
N ASN A 252 15.09 0.56 -4.33
CA ASN A 252 16.53 0.83 -4.42
C ASN A 252 17.36 -0.39 -4.85
N LEU A 253 16.78 -1.59 -4.89
CA LEU A 253 17.45 -2.86 -5.24
C LEU A 253 17.46 -3.15 -6.75
N TYR A 254 17.05 -2.18 -7.57
CA TYR A 254 17.09 -2.24 -9.04
C TYR A 254 18.41 -2.70 -9.71
N PRO A 255 19.62 -2.57 -9.11
CA PRO A 255 20.84 -3.11 -9.72
C PRO A 255 20.93 -4.64 -9.73
N TYR A 256 20.12 -5.33 -8.92
CA TYR A 256 20.26 -6.78 -8.66
C TYR A 256 19.26 -7.65 -9.43
N ALA A 257 18.03 -7.16 -9.68
CA ALA A 257 16.99 -7.84 -10.45
C ALA A 257 17.39 -8.00 -11.94
N LYS A 258 17.20 -9.21 -12.48
CA LYS A 258 17.64 -9.61 -13.83
C LYS A 258 16.97 -10.93 -14.27
N PRO A 259 17.03 -11.32 -15.56
CA PRO A 259 16.56 -12.64 -15.98
C PRO A 259 17.11 -13.77 -15.12
N GLY A 260 16.23 -14.62 -14.61
CA GLY A 260 16.56 -15.74 -13.74
C GLY A 260 16.60 -15.43 -12.24
N GLY A 261 16.46 -14.16 -11.81
CA GLY A 261 16.55 -13.75 -10.40
C GLY A 261 15.91 -12.39 -10.10
N TRP A 262 14.83 -12.40 -9.31
CA TRP A 262 13.99 -11.22 -9.04
C TRP A 262 13.93 -10.82 -7.56
N ASN A 263 13.91 -9.52 -7.31
CA ASN A 263 13.64 -8.97 -5.98
C ASN A 263 12.13 -9.09 -5.67
N ASP A 264 11.78 -9.65 -4.51
CA ASP A 264 10.41 -9.88 -4.09
C ASP A 264 10.02 -8.97 -2.90
N PRO A 265 9.22 -7.91 -3.11
CA PRO A 265 8.67 -7.05 -2.04
C PRO A 265 7.44 -7.65 -1.34
N ASP A 266 7.19 -8.95 -1.53
CA ASP A 266 6.04 -9.74 -1.09
C ASP A 266 4.80 -9.65 -1.99
N MET A 267 3.78 -10.44 -1.64
CA MET A 267 2.51 -10.61 -2.35
C MET A 267 1.69 -9.31 -2.46
N LEU A 268 0.70 -9.32 -3.37
CA LEU A 268 -0.23 -8.22 -3.63
C LEU A 268 -1.50 -8.36 -2.78
N GLU A 269 -1.87 -7.29 -2.07
CA GLU A 269 -3.05 -7.22 -1.20
C GLU A 269 -4.33 -6.76 -1.92
N VAL A 270 -4.23 -6.42 -3.21
CA VAL A 270 -5.29 -5.89 -4.08
C VAL A 270 -6.65 -6.59 -3.88
N GLY A 271 -7.53 -5.96 -3.10
CA GLY A 271 -8.90 -6.41 -2.84
C GLY A 271 -9.16 -7.11 -1.49
N ASN A 272 -8.20 -7.13 -0.56
CA ASN A 272 -8.38 -7.72 0.78
C ASN A 272 -9.19 -6.85 1.76
N GLY A 273 -9.38 -5.55 1.47
CA GLY A 273 -10.36 -4.65 2.08
C GLY A 273 -9.82 -3.58 3.05
N GLY A 274 -8.53 -3.61 3.38
CA GLY A 274 -7.85 -2.64 4.26
C GLY A 274 -7.38 -1.36 3.56
N GLN A 275 -7.28 -1.36 2.22
CA GLN A 275 -6.90 -0.19 1.42
C GLN A 275 -7.98 0.15 0.37
N THR A 276 -7.93 1.36 -0.20
CA THR A 276 -8.81 1.76 -1.31
C THR A 276 -8.31 1.23 -2.66
N THR A 277 -9.22 1.08 -3.63
CA THR A 277 -8.87 0.77 -5.04
C THR A 277 -7.86 1.75 -5.66
N THR A 278 -7.70 2.98 -5.14
CA THR A 278 -6.64 3.91 -5.62
C THR A 278 -5.25 3.50 -5.10
N GLU A 279 -5.18 3.03 -3.85
CA GLU A 279 -3.97 2.55 -3.20
C GLU A 279 -3.53 1.20 -3.79
N TYR A 280 -4.47 0.26 -3.98
CA TYR A 280 -4.24 -0.98 -4.73
C TYR A 280 -3.79 -0.74 -6.18
N GLN A 281 -4.33 0.29 -6.85
CA GLN A 281 -3.87 0.66 -8.20
C GLN A 281 -2.43 1.22 -8.15
N SER A 282 -2.02 1.86 -7.05
CA SER A 282 -0.62 2.28 -6.83
C SER A 282 0.28 1.09 -6.56
N GLU A 283 -0.04 0.24 -5.57
CA GLU A 283 0.67 -1.01 -5.27
C GLU A 283 0.98 -1.81 -6.54
N PHE A 284 -0.05 -2.17 -7.31
CA PHE A 284 0.12 -2.93 -8.55
C PHE A 284 0.95 -2.19 -9.61
N SER A 285 0.85 -0.86 -9.69
CA SER A 285 1.70 -0.05 -10.56
C SER A 285 3.16 -0.04 -10.14
N LEU A 286 3.43 -0.06 -8.83
CA LEU A 286 4.77 -0.02 -8.26
C LEU A 286 5.44 -1.39 -8.36
N TRP A 287 4.73 -2.49 -8.04
CA TRP A 287 5.22 -3.86 -8.21
C TRP A 287 5.59 -4.15 -9.67
N ALA A 288 4.69 -3.83 -10.61
CA ALA A 288 4.94 -4.02 -12.04
C ALA A 288 6.01 -3.10 -12.64
N MET A 289 6.27 -1.94 -12.02
CA MET A 289 7.44 -1.13 -12.32
C MET A 289 8.71 -1.71 -11.68
N MET A 290 8.61 -2.38 -10.53
CA MET A 290 9.76 -2.95 -9.82
C MET A 290 10.26 -4.29 -10.40
N ASN A 291 9.55 -4.92 -11.35
CA ASN A 291 9.78 -6.33 -11.71
C ASN A 291 9.61 -7.29 -10.51
N ALA A 292 8.67 -6.94 -9.63
CA ALA A 292 8.27 -7.78 -8.50
C ALA A 292 7.41 -8.97 -8.98
N PRO A 293 7.44 -10.11 -8.27
CA PRO A 293 6.44 -11.16 -8.43
C PRO A 293 5.01 -10.60 -8.36
N LEU A 294 4.17 -10.90 -9.35
CA LEU A 294 2.76 -10.51 -9.34
C LEU A 294 1.92 -11.68 -8.79
N ILE A 295 2.10 -11.97 -7.50
CA ILE A 295 1.35 -12.99 -6.75
C ILE A 295 0.21 -12.32 -5.99
N SER A 296 -1.04 -12.69 -6.28
CA SER A 296 -2.23 -12.25 -5.53
C SER A 296 -2.36 -13.00 -4.20
N GLY A 297 -2.65 -12.28 -3.11
CA GLY A 297 -3.00 -12.84 -1.79
C GLY A 297 -4.50 -12.85 -1.48
N THR A 298 -5.38 -12.78 -2.49
CA THR A 298 -6.79 -12.37 -2.33
C THR A 298 -7.79 -13.51 -2.47
N ASP A 299 -8.97 -13.44 -1.81
CA ASP A 299 -10.09 -14.35 -2.12
C ASP A 299 -10.71 -14.02 -3.49
N LEU A 300 -10.15 -14.62 -4.55
CA LEU A 300 -10.62 -14.49 -5.93
C LEU A 300 -12.05 -15.02 -6.14
N ARG A 301 -12.68 -15.66 -5.15
CA ARG A 301 -14.09 -16.10 -5.23
C ARG A 301 -15.05 -14.94 -4.90
N THR A 302 -14.61 -13.98 -4.08
CA THR A 302 -15.42 -12.85 -3.58
C THR A 302 -14.90 -11.46 -4.02
N ILE A 303 -13.70 -11.38 -4.61
CA ILE A 303 -13.08 -10.14 -5.12
C ILE A 303 -14.04 -9.26 -5.94
N SER A 304 -13.93 -7.94 -5.76
CA SER A 304 -14.73 -6.97 -6.49
C SER A 304 -14.34 -6.87 -7.97
N ALA A 305 -15.30 -6.49 -8.81
CA ALA A 305 -15.04 -6.26 -10.24
C ALA A 305 -14.10 -5.05 -10.51
N ALA A 306 -13.89 -4.17 -9.53
CA ALA A 306 -12.96 -3.05 -9.66
C ALA A 306 -11.51 -3.50 -9.40
N ASP A 307 -11.29 -4.32 -8.38
CA ASP A 307 -9.95 -4.76 -7.97
C ASP A 307 -9.47 -5.94 -8.85
N LEU A 308 -10.38 -6.79 -9.32
CA LEU A 308 -10.12 -7.73 -10.42
C LEU A 308 -9.67 -7.01 -11.72
N ALA A 309 -10.14 -5.79 -11.98
CA ALA A 309 -9.70 -4.99 -13.13
C ALA A 309 -8.28 -4.42 -12.98
N ILE A 310 -7.73 -4.39 -11.75
CA ILE A 310 -6.31 -4.10 -11.49
C ILE A 310 -5.48 -5.31 -11.92
N TYR A 311 -5.75 -6.49 -11.33
CA TYR A 311 -5.06 -7.76 -11.68
C TYR A 311 -5.17 -8.15 -13.16
N THR A 312 -6.21 -7.74 -13.87
CA THR A 312 -6.37 -8.07 -15.31
C THR A 312 -5.88 -6.98 -16.27
N ASN A 313 -5.27 -5.89 -15.78
CA ASN A 313 -4.75 -4.82 -16.64
C ASN A 313 -3.47 -5.22 -17.39
N LYS A 314 -3.66 -5.87 -18.54
CA LYS A 314 -2.60 -6.33 -19.46
C LYS A 314 -1.63 -5.23 -19.92
N LYS A 315 -1.97 -3.94 -19.81
CA LYS A 315 -1.05 -2.84 -20.14
C LYS A 315 0.00 -2.58 -19.07
N VAL A 316 -0.33 -2.84 -17.81
CA VAL A 316 0.56 -2.68 -16.65
C VAL A 316 1.40 -3.93 -16.46
N ILE A 317 0.79 -5.11 -16.60
CA ILE A 317 1.49 -6.40 -16.68
C ILE A 317 2.55 -6.40 -17.79
N ALA A 318 2.27 -5.80 -18.95
CA ALA A 318 3.23 -5.67 -20.05
C ALA A 318 4.38 -4.66 -19.79
N LEU A 319 4.48 -4.08 -18.60
CA LEU A 319 5.70 -3.43 -18.11
C LEU A 319 6.56 -4.42 -17.33
N ASP A 320 5.94 -5.12 -16.38
CA ASP A 320 6.57 -6.16 -15.58
C ASP A 320 7.22 -7.23 -16.48
N GLN A 321 6.38 -7.82 -17.33
CA GLN A 321 6.71 -8.87 -18.30
C GLN A 321 7.42 -8.33 -19.57
N ASP A 322 8.04 -7.15 -19.51
CA ASP A 322 8.84 -6.63 -20.63
C ASP A 322 10.20 -7.34 -20.73
N SER A 323 10.52 -7.83 -21.93
CA SER A 323 11.71 -8.67 -22.18
C SER A 323 13.06 -7.96 -22.10
N LEU A 324 13.11 -6.65 -21.80
CA LEU A 324 14.35 -6.00 -21.38
C LEU A 324 14.74 -6.39 -19.94
N ALA A 325 13.79 -6.92 -19.15
CA ALA A 325 14.04 -7.54 -17.86
C ALA A 325 14.77 -6.59 -16.87
N LYS A 326 14.27 -5.36 -16.75
CA LYS A 326 14.81 -4.32 -15.89
C LYS A 326 13.74 -3.69 -14.99
N GLN A 327 13.99 -3.81 -13.69
CA GLN A 327 13.36 -3.02 -12.63
C GLN A 327 13.50 -1.51 -12.92
N ALA A 328 12.48 -0.74 -12.57
CA ALA A 328 12.50 0.72 -12.67
C ALA A 328 13.54 1.34 -11.74
N ILE A 329 14.09 2.49 -12.15
CA ILE A 329 14.98 3.30 -11.32
C ILE A 329 14.22 4.48 -10.69
N PRO A 330 14.48 4.82 -9.42
CA PRO A 330 14.02 6.09 -8.84
C PRO A 330 14.77 7.27 -9.45
N VAL A 331 14.03 8.32 -9.85
CA VAL A 331 14.57 9.48 -10.59
C VAL A 331 14.54 10.74 -9.70
N PRO A 332 15.71 11.38 -9.44
CA PRO A 332 15.76 12.70 -8.81
C PRO A 332 15.11 13.79 -9.67
N ILE A 333 14.33 14.69 -9.06
CA ILE A 333 13.56 15.74 -9.75
C ILE A 333 13.92 17.11 -9.16
N GLY A 334 14.18 18.10 -10.02
CA GLY A 334 14.56 19.46 -9.59
C GLY A 334 15.91 19.58 -8.86
N GLY A 335 16.64 18.46 -8.70
CA GLY A 335 17.83 18.35 -7.84
C GLY A 335 17.58 17.63 -6.52
N GLU A 336 16.32 17.36 -6.18
CA GLU A 336 15.89 16.61 -4.99
C GLU A 336 15.87 15.10 -5.25
N PRO A 337 16.14 14.25 -4.23
CA PRO A 337 16.04 12.79 -4.38
C PRO A 337 14.59 12.35 -4.62
N ALA A 338 14.42 11.20 -5.28
CA ALA A 338 13.12 10.56 -5.41
C ALA A 338 12.55 10.24 -4.01
N GLY A 339 11.25 10.43 -3.83
CA GLY A 339 10.57 10.27 -2.55
C GLY A 339 10.64 11.49 -1.64
N ASN A 340 11.38 12.55 -1.99
CA ASN A 340 11.35 13.80 -1.23
C ASN A 340 9.91 14.36 -1.16
N ASN A 341 9.46 14.73 0.04
CA ASN A 341 8.07 15.11 0.34
C ASN A 341 7.02 14.09 -0.17
N GLY A 342 7.34 12.79 -0.16
CA GLY A 342 6.45 11.72 -0.61
C GLY A 342 6.23 11.66 -2.13
N LEU A 343 7.06 12.33 -2.93
CA LEU A 343 6.89 12.40 -4.39
C LEU A 343 7.92 11.52 -5.11
N TRP A 344 7.44 10.45 -5.73
CA TRP A 344 8.25 9.45 -6.42
C TRP A 344 8.06 9.53 -7.94
N VAL A 345 9.16 9.68 -8.67
CA VAL A 345 9.19 9.46 -10.12
C VAL A 345 10.05 8.24 -10.40
N LEU A 346 9.48 7.25 -11.10
CA LEU A 346 10.18 6.03 -11.51
C LEU A 346 10.30 5.98 -13.03
N GLU A 347 11.48 5.66 -13.55
CA GLU A 347 11.74 5.43 -14.98
C GLU A 347 12.11 3.97 -15.24
N LYS A 348 11.49 3.37 -16.25
CA LYS A 348 11.75 1.98 -16.67
C LYS A 348 11.91 1.91 -18.20
N PRO A 349 13.11 1.63 -18.73
CA PRO A 349 13.27 1.41 -20.17
C PRO A 349 12.57 0.10 -20.58
N LEU A 350 12.03 0.05 -21.80
CA LEU A 350 11.33 -1.12 -22.34
C LEU A 350 12.03 -1.68 -23.58
N SER A 351 11.86 -2.97 -23.83
CA SER A 351 12.48 -3.78 -24.89
C SER A 351 12.38 -3.17 -26.29
N ASN A 352 11.28 -2.48 -26.61
CA ASN A 352 11.05 -1.86 -27.90
C ASN A 352 11.59 -0.42 -28.04
N GLY A 353 12.30 0.10 -27.02
CA GLY A 353 12.86 1.46 -27.01
C GLY A 353 11.91 2.58 -26.56
N ASP A 354 10.70 2.21 -26.13
CA ASP A 354 9.83 3.04 -25.28
C ASP A 354 10.38 3.11 -23.84
N THR A 355 9.78 3.98 -23.02
CA THR A 355 10.06 4.10 -21.60
C THR A 355 8.73 4.11 -20.83
N ALA A 356 8.60 3.37 -19.75
CA ALA A 356 7.52 3.58 -18.79
C ALA A 356 7.93 4.59 -17.70
N VAL A 357 7.00 5.44 -17.30
CA VAL A 357 7.18 6.47 -16.27
C VAL A 357 6.00 6.43 -15.32
N ALA A 358 6.28 6.26 -14.03
CA ALA A 358 5.32 6.42 -12.95
C ALA A 358 5.50 7.79 -12.29
N LEU A 359 4.40 8.52 -12.10
CA LEU A 359 4.32 9.65 -11.17
C LEU A 359 3.50 9.16 -9.97
N PHE A 360 4.16 8.87 -8.85
CA PHE A 360 3.54 8.29 -7.66
C PHE A 360 3.62 9.28 -6.48
N ASN A 361 2.46 9.54 -5.86
CA ASN A 361 2.29 10.46 -4.75
C ASN A 361 1.92 9.69 -3.49
N SER A 362 2.84 9.57 -2.52
CA SER A 362 2.59 8.86 -1.26
C SER A 362 1.94 9.71 -0.18
N ASN A 363 1.46 10.92 -0.51
CA ASN A 363 0.81 11.84 0.43
C ASN A 363 -0.72 11.69 0.41
N GLY A 364 -1.37 11.90 1.57
CA GLY A 364 -2.84 11.94 1.73
C GLY A 364 -3.56 13.14 1.07
N THR A 365 -2.90 13.87 0.17
CA THR A 365 -3.50 14.96 -0.63
C THR A 365 -3.06 14.85 -2.08
N ALA A 366 -3.90 15.27 -3.04
CA ALA A 366 -3.56 15.22 -4.45
C ALA A 366 -2.45 16.23 -4.82
N GLN A 367 -1.45 15.79 -5.57
CA GLN A 367 -0.25 16.58 -5.89
C GLN A 367 -0.03 16.72 -7.40
N THR A 368 0.42 17.90 -7.85
CA THR A 368 0.77 18.11 -9.26
C THR A 368 2.24 17.79 -9.49
N MET A 369 2.50 16.61 -10.05
CA MET A 369 3.85 16.08 -10.28
C MET A 369 4.34 16.36 -11.71
N SER A 370 5.64 16.53 -11.89
CA SER A 370 6.25 16.71 -13.21
C SER A 370 7.67 16.20 -13.29
N ALA A 371 8.06 15.63 -14.44
CA ALA A 371 9.41 15.23 -14.80
C ALA A 371 9.72 15.67 -16.23
N THR A 372 10.90 16.24 -16.47
CA THR A 372 11.33 16.66 -17.82
C THR A 372 11.99 15.52 -18.59
N SER A 373 12.02 15.63 -19.92
CA SER A 373 12.80 14.73 -20.80
C SER A 373 14.33 14.98 -20.75
N ALA A 374 14.82 15.56 -19.66
CA ALA A 374 16.23 15.79 -19.36
C ALA A 374 16.61 15.23 -17.98
N GLU A 375 15.68 15.22 -17.02
CA GLU A 375 15.75 14.39 -15.80
C GLU A 375 15.52 12.90 -16.13
N LEU A 376 14.60 12.62 -17.05
CA LEU A 376 14.35 11.28 -17.60
C LEU A 376 15.28 10.96 -18.79
N SER A 377 15.66 9.69 -18.94
CA SER A 377 16.51 9.11 -19.99
C SER A 377 15.88 9.08 -21.40
N LEU A 378 14.81 9.84 -21.62
CA LEU A 378 14.07 9.93 -22.89
C LEU A 378 14.90 10.52 -24.05
N GLY A 379 15.92 11.31 -23.72
CA GLY A 379 16.83 11.96 -24.67
C GLY A 379 16.24 13.17 -25.38
N ASN A 380 17.00 13.75 -26.32
CA ASN A 380 16.71 15.02 -27.01
C ASN A 380 15.52 15.00 -28.01
N GLY A 381 14.53 14.14 -27.80
CA GLY A 381 13.25 14.18 -28.50
C GLY A 381 12.46 15.44 -28.11
N LYS A 382 11.96 16.20 -29.10
CA LYS A 382 11.19 17.44 -28.86
C LYS A 382 9.68 17.22 -28.75
N LYS A 383 9.22 15.98 -28.90
CA LYS A 383 7.83 15.50 -28.79
C LYS A 383 7.80 14.02 -28.40
N PHE A 384 6.83 13.64 -27.58
CA PHE A 384 6.55 12.26 -27.18
C PHE A 384 5.03 12.01 -27.14
N THR A 385 4.60 10.77 -27.31
CA THR A 385 3.23 10.33 -26.93
C THR A 385 3.26 9.66 -25.57
N LEU A 386 2.26 9.96 -24.75
CA LEU A 386 2.04 9.42 -23.42
C LEU A 386 0.77 8.59 -23.45
N ASP A 387 0.90 7.27 -23.46
CA ASP A 387 -0.21 6.33 -23.27
C ASP A 387 -0.42 6.13 -21.77
N ASN A 388 -1.49 6.67 -21.19
CA ASN A 388 -1.83 6.40 -19.80
C ASN A 388 -2.41 4.99 -19.66
N LEU A 389 -1.85 4.17 -18.76
CA LEU A 389 -2.12 2.72 -18.75
C LEU A 389 -3.39 2.34 -17.96
N TRP A 390 -3.91 3.25 -17.13
CA TRP A 390 -5.15 3.08 -16.37
C TRP A 390 -6.36 3.70 -17.07
N SER A 391 -6.32 5.01 -17.35
CA SER A 391 -7.40 5.72 -18.07
C SER A 391 -7.44 5.43 -19.57
N ASN A 392 -6.49 4.66 -20.11
CA ASN A 392 -6.35 4.32 -21.53
C ASN A 392 -6.19 5.53 -22.49
N LYS A 393 -6.02 6.76 -21.96
CA LYS A 393 -5.93 8.01 -22.71
C LYS A 393 -4.51 8.26 -23.26
N THR A 394 -4.38 8.30 -24.59
CA THR A 394 -3.15 8.78 -25.26
C THR A 394 -3.14 10.31 -25.37
N THR A 395 -2.03 10.95 -25.02
CA THR A 395 -1.77 12.39 -25.25
C THR A 395 -0.38 12.62 -25.84
N GLN A 396 -0.08 13.85 -26.31
CA GLN A 396 1.26 14.23 -26.77
C GLN A 396 1.86 15.35 -25.91
N THR A 397 3.10 15.17 -25.44
CA THR A 397 3.86 16.20 -24.73
C THR A 397 5.03 16.71 -25.57
N GLY A 398 5.58 17.87 -25.19
CA GLY A 398 6.83 18.39 -25.72
C GLY A 398 8.06 17.83 -25.02
N THR A 399 8.28 18.26 -23.77
CA THR A 399 9.53 18.04 -23.00
C THR A 399 9.28 17.82 -21.52
N THR A 400 8.02 17.69 -21.09
CA THR A 400 7.62 17.58 -19.68
C THR A 400 6.46 16.60 -19.56
N ILE A 401 6.65 15.52 -18.84
CA ILE A 401 5.59 14.61 -18.41
C ILE A 401 5.06 15.18 -17.09
N SER A 402 3.74 15.36 -16.96
CA SER A 402 3.15 15.91 -15.75
C SER A 402 1.68 15.53 -15.67
N ALA A 403 1.21 15.31 -14.44
CA ALA A 403 -0.16 14.99 -14.09
C ALA A 403 -0.48 15.58 -12.71
N THR A 404 -1.77 15.81 -12.46
CA THR A 404 -2.25 15.85 -11.07
C THR A 404 -2.54 14.42 -10.66
N VAL A 405 -1.87 13.99 -9.60
CA VAL A 405 -1.87 12.63 -9.07
C VAL A 405 -2.73 12.63 -7.80
N PRO A 406 -3.72 11.72 -7.64
CA PRO A 406 -4.54 11.65 -6.44
C PRO A 406 -3.73 11.46 -5.15
N ALA A 407 -4.37 11.67 -4.00
CA ALA A 407 -3.85 11.19 -2.72
C ALA A 407 -3.57 9.69 -2.82
N HIS A 408 -2.39 9.25 -2.37
CA HIS A 408 -1.90 7.87 -2.45
C HIS A 408 -1.92 7.24 -3.87
N GLY A 409 -2.10 8.05 -4.92
CA GLY A 409 -2.34 7.59 -6.28
C GLY A 409 -1.08 7.50 -7.14
N THR A 410 -1.16 6.70 -8.21
CA THR A 410 -0.12 6.59 -9.25
C THR A 410 -0.68 6.93 -10.62
N VAL A 411 0.00 7.83 -11.34
CA VAL A 411 -0.25 8.07 -12.77
C VAL A 411 0.86 7.41 -13.60
N LEU A 412 0.52 6.28 -14.21
CA LEU A 412 1.44 5.44 -14.97
C LEU A 412 1.30 5.66 -16.50
N TYR A 413 2.42 5.96 -17.15
CA TYR A 413 2.51 6.21 -18.59
C TYR A 413 3.48 5.26 -19.29
N ARG A 414 3.13 4.83 -20.51
CA ARG A 414 4.11 4.39 -21.52
C ARG A 414 4.42 5.55 -22.46
N VAL A 415 5.69 5.91 -22.55
CA VAL A 415 6.24 7.06 -23.27
C VAL A 415 6.91 6.58 -24.54
N LYS A 416 6.45 7.09 -25.69
CA LYS A 416 6.97 6.75 -27.02
C LYS A 416 7.53 7.98 -27.72
N LYS A 417 8.63 7.80 -28.47
CA LYS A 417 9.34 8.90 -29.15
C LYS A 417 8.57 9.38 -30.39
N GLY A 418 8.44 10.69 -30.55
CA GLY A 418 7.67 11.33 -31.64
C GLY A 418 6.24 11.70 -31.24
N SER A 419 5.46 12.26 -32.16
CA SER A 419 4.01 12.45 -31.95
C SER A 419 3.23 12.56 -33.27
N GLN A 420 1.92 12.27 -33.20
CA GLN A 420 0.98 12.41 -34.30
C GLN A 420 0.17 13.71 -34.18
N ALA A 421 -0.22 14.32 -35.31
CA ALA A 421 -0.99 15.57 -35.31
C ALA A 421 -2.45 15.41 -34.82
N SER A 422 -2.96 14.17 -34.79
CA SER A 422 -4.29 13.76 -34.34
C SER A 422 -4.39 13.47 -32.83
N VAL A 423 -3.27 13.34 -32.13
CA VAL A 423 -3.25 13.01 -30.69
C VAL A 423 -3.46 14.28 -29.84
N ALA A 424 -4.35 14.21 -28.85
CA ALA A 424 -4.66 15.34 -27.97
C ALA A 424 -3.43 15.87 -27.21
N PRO A 425 -3.29 17.18 -26.98
CA PRO A 425 -2.18 17.73 -26.22
C PRO A 425 -2.22 17.24 -24.75
N SER A 426 -1.04 16.93 -24.20
CA SER A 426 -0.87 16.73 -22.76
C SER A 426 -1.09 18.06 -22.06
N THR A 427 -2.08 18.09 -21.17
CA THR A 427 -2.46 19.25 -20.37
C THR A 427 -2.74 18.84 -18.95
N VAL A 428 -2.23 19.59 -17.98
CA VAL A 428 -2.58 19.42 -16.58
C VAL A 428 -3.62 20.46 -16.19
N VAL A 429 -4.60 20.02 -15.40
CA VAL A 429 -5.45 20.93 -14.61
C VAL A 429 -5.05 20.72 -13.16
N SER A 430 -4.81 21.80 -12.43
CA SER A 430 -4.57 21.77 -10.98
C SER A 430 -5.51 22.73 -10.27
N MET A 431 -5.70 22.53 -8.96
CA MET A 431 -6.61 23.33 -8.15
C MET A 431 -5.94 23.69 -6.83
N ASN A 432 -5.79 25.00 -6.56
CA ASN A 432 -5.13 25.54 -5.38
C ASN A 432 -6.10 26.38 -4.55
N GLY A 433 -5.88 26.49 -3.24
CA GLY A 433 -6.70 27.31 -2.33
C GLY A 433 -8.00 26.64 -1.84
N THR A 434 -8.26 25.40 -2.29
CA THR A 434 -9.25 24.51 -1.71
C THR A 434 -8.73 24.00 -0.35
N PRO A 435 -9.50 24.16 0.76
CA PRO A 435 -9.06 23.73 2.08
C PRO A 435 -9.27 22.22 2.27
N ALA A 436 -8.45 21.58 3.11
CA ALA A 436 -8.62 20.16 3.45
C ALA A 436 -9.94 19.91 4.20
N ALA A 437 -10.36 20.83 5.06
CA ALA A 437 -11.64 20.80 5.74
C ALA A 437 -12.31 22.19 5.78
N ALA A 438 -13.64 22.22 5.85
CA ALA A 438 -14.44 23.44 5.96
C ALA A 438 -15.73 23.23 6.78
N GLN A 439 -16.35 24.31 7.22
CA GLN A 439 -17.63 24.31 7.94
C GLN A 439 -18.81 24.72 7.03
N PRO A 440 -20.06 24.32 7.33
CA PRO A 440 -21.23 24.71 6.55
C PRO A 440 -21.36 26.23 6.40
N GLY A 441 -21.61 26.69 5.18
CA GLY A 441 -21.70 28.14 4.86
C GLY A 441 -20.36 28.90 4.89
N GLN A 442 -19.23 28.29 5.28
CA GLN A 442 -17.90 28.89 5.12
C GLN A 442 -17.64 29.20 3.64
N SER A 443 -16.86 30.25 3.37
CA SER A 443 -16.41 30.56 2.00
C SER A 443 -14.89 30.52 1.87
N TYR A 444 -14.40 30.00 0.76
CA TYR A 444 -12.98 29.90 0.41
C TYR A 444 -12.72 30.31 -1.05
N THR A 445 -11.44 30.39 -1.44
CA THR A 445 -11.03 30.82 -2.79
C THR A 445 -10.30 29.70 -3.53
N ALA A 446 -11.00 29.05 -4.46
CA ALA A 446 -10.41 28.05 -5.34
C ALA A 446 -9.81 28.72 -6.59
N THR A 447 -8.59 28.34 -6.98
CA THR A 447 -7.99 28.73 -8.26
C THR A 447 -7.69 27.49 -9.09
N ALA A 448 -8.45 27.33 -10.18
CA ALA A 448 -8.19 26.33 -11.19
C ALA A 448 -7.13 26.84 -12.16
N THR A 449 -6.13 26.01 -12.50
CA THR A 449 -5.08 26.35 -13.47
C THR A 449 -5.00 25.28 -14.56
N LEU A 450 -4.96 25.69 -15.82
CA LEU A 450 -4.66 24.83 -16.98
C LEU A 450 -3.23 25.11 -17.46
N THR A 451 -2.40 24.09 -17.52
CA THR A 451 -1.02 24.13 -18.05
C THR A 451 -0.91 23.28 -19.32
N ASN A 452 -0.34 23.84 -20.39
CA ASN A 452 -0.17 23.16 -21.67
C ASN A 452 1.25 22.60 -21.84
N ASN A 453 1.44 21.29 -21.62
CA ASN A 453 2.75 20.62 -21.72
C ASN A 453 3.11 20.23 -23.17
N ALA A 454 2.14 20.22 -24.07
CA ALA A 454 2.34 19.91 -25.49
C ALA A 454 3.05 21.03 -26.25
N LYS A 455 3.72 20.70 -27.37
CA LYS A 455 4.19 21.71 -28.33
C LYS A 455 3.06 22.35 -29.17
N VAL A 456 1.83 21.83 -29.09
CA VAL A 456 0.67 22.34 -29.82
C VAL A 456 0.03 23.49 -29.03
N LYS A 457 -0.30 24.60 -29.71
CA LYS A 457 -0.99 25.75 -29.09
C LYS A 457 -2.47 25.43 -28.87
N LEU A 458 -3.01 25.70 -27.69
CA LEU A 458 -4.47 25.72 -27.47
C LEU A 458 -5.01 27.06 -28.00
N THR A 459 -6.02 27.01 -28.87
CA THR A 459 -6.59 28.22 -29.49
C THR A 459 -7.42 29.02 -28.51
N THR A 460 -8.29 28.34 -27.77
CA THR A 460 -9.16 28.87 -26.71
C THR A 460 -9.28 27.84 -25.59
N ALA A 461 -9.36 28.29 -24.34
CA ALA A 461 -9.66 27.45 -23.18
C ALA A 461 -10.66 28.16 -22.25
N THR A 462 -11.60 27.41 -21.69
CA THR A 462 -12.55 27.87 -20.68
C THR A 462 -12.41 27.01 -19.43
N LEU A 463 -12.17 27.66 -18.30
CA LEU A 463 -12.11 27.08 -16.97
C LEU A 463 -13.47 27.22 -16.27
N LYS A 464 -13.90 26.14 -15.63
CA LYS A 464 -15.10 26.08 -14.78
C LYS A 464 -14.77 25.34 -13.49
N LEU A 465 -15.44 25.71 -12.42
CA LEU A 465 -15.47 24.93 -11.20
C LEU A 465 -16.85 24.28 -11.08
N LYS A 466 -16.90 22.96 -10.92
CA LYS A 466 -18.07 22.27 -10.37
C LYS A 466 -17.89 22.16 -8.87
N VAL A 467 -18.96 22.39 -8.13
CA VAL A 467 -19.05 22.15 -6.69
C VAL A 467 -20.20 21.18 -6.42
N PRO A 468 -20.26 20.56 -5.23
CA PRO A 468 -21.32 19.66 -4.84
C PRO A 468 -22.72 20.29 -4.82
N ALA A 469 -23.75 19.46 -4.61
CA ALA A 469 -25.13 19.93 -4.55
C ALA A 469 -25.33 20.87 -3.34
N GLY A 470 -26.08 21.97 -3.53
CA GLY A 470 -26.32 22.98 -2.48
C GLY A 470 -25.17 23.97 -2.25
N TRP A 471 -23.93 23.63 -2.63
CA TRP A 471 -22.80 24.55 -2.63
C TRP A 471 -22.95 25.62 -3.73
N LYS A 472 -22.21 26.72 -3.61
CA LYS A 472 -22.22 27.83 -4.58
C LYS A 472 -20.80 28.18 -5.02
N ALA A 473 -20.59 28.35 -6.32
CA ALA A 473 -19.33 28.85 -6.87
C ALA A 473 -19.57 30.02 -7.83
N SER A 474 -18.81 31.10 -7.68
CA SER A 474 -18.82 32.26 -8.58
C SER A 474 -17.41 32.62 -9.02
N ALA A 475 -17.20 32.86 -10.31
CA ALA A 475 -15.91 33.27 -10.83
C ALA A 475 -15.59 34.71 -10.42
N THR A 476 -14.42 34.93 -9.82
CA THR A 476 -13.91 36.25 -9.40
C THR A 476 -12.85 36.80 -10.35
N SER A 477 -12.37 36.00 -11.30
CA SER A 477 -11.50 36.42 -12.39
C SER A 477 -11.97 35.87 -13.75
N ALA A 478 -11.24 36.18 -14.82
CA ALA A 478 -11.60 35.73 -16.17
C ALA A 478 -11.59 34.19 -16.26
N THR A 479 -12.60 33.61 -16.91
CA THR A 479 -12.74 32.15 -17.07
C THR A 479 -12.35 31.65 -18.46
N THR A 480 -12.21 32.54 -19.45
CA THR A 480 -11.93 32.16 -20.85
C THR A 480 -10.69 32.87 -21.38
N PHE A 481 -9.79 32.09 -21.98
CA PHE A 481 -8.44 32.48 -22.40
C PHE A 481 -8.17 32.05 -23.83
N ASN A 482 -7.27 32.76 -24.52
CA ASN A 482 -6.93 32.48 -25.91
C ASN A 482 -5.41 32.35 -26.11
N ASN A 483 -5.00 31.57 -27.11
CA ASN A 483 -3.61 31.40 -27.56
C ASN A 483 -2.62 30.85 -26.51
N ILE A 484 -3.04 29.89 -25.68
CA ILE A 484 -2.18 29.25 -24.68
C ILE A 484 -1.08 28.45 -25.39
N ARG A 485 0.15 28.97 -25.31
CA ARG A 485 1.34 28.41 -25.98
C ARG A 485 1.87 27.17 -25.24
N ALA A 486 2.82 26.47 -25.85
CA ALA A 486 3.54 25.38 -25.22
C ALA A 486 4.31 25.88 -23.97
N GLY A 487 4.17 25.19 -22.85
CA GLY A 487 4.69 25.62 -21.54
C GLY A 487 3.93 26.80 -20.91
N GLY A 488 2.81 27.22 -21.51
CA GLY A 488 1.98 28.30 -20.97
C GLY A 488 0.90 27.77 -20.04
N SER A 489 0.60 28.54 -19.00
CA SER A 489 -0.49 28.30 -18.05
C SER A 489 -1.49 29.46 -18.03
N VAL A 490 -2.74 29.16 -17.70
CA VAL A 490 -3.81 30.15 -17.45
C VAL A 490 -4.64 29.73 -16.25
N SER A 491 -5.09 30.68 -15.44
CA SER A 491 -5.75 30.40 -14.16
C SER A 491 -7.02 31.23 -13.98
N ALA A 492 -8.09 30.59 -13.51
CA ALA A 492 -9.35 31.21 -13.15
C ALA A 492 -9.62 30.99 -11.65
N THR A 493 -10.06 32.05 -10.98
CA THR A 493 -10.31 32.07 -9.55
C THR A 493 -11.80 32.15 -9.28
N PHE A 494 -12.25 31.43 -8.26
CA PHE A 494 -13.63 31.27 -7.88
C PHE A 494 -13.76 31.49 -6.36
N SER A 495 -14.76 32.27 -5.96
CA SER A 495 -15.26 32.22 -4.59
C SER A 495 -16.20 31.02 -4.49
N VAL A 496 -15.97 30.15 -3.51
CA VAL A 496 -16.83 29.01 -3.20
C VAL A 496 -17.45 29.23 -1.83
N THR A 497 -18.77 29.07 -1.71
CA THR A 497 -19.49 28.97 -0.44
C THR A 497 -19.96 27.54 -0.27
N VAL A 498 -19.56 26.93 0.83
CA VAL A 498 -19.87 25.56 1.24
C VAL A 498 -21.37 25.41 1.53
N GLY A 499 -21.94 24.25 1.20
CA GLY A 499 -23.34 23.94 1.45
C GLY A 499 -23.68 23.68 2.92
N SER A 500 -24.87 23.13 3.14
CA SER A 500 -25.23 22.42 4.39
C SER A 500 -24.77 20.97 4.30
N ALA A 501 -24.16 20.44 5.35
CA ALA A 501 -23.78 19.03 5.40
C ALA A 501 -25.01 18.11 5.43
N SER A 502 -24.88 16.91 4.85
CA SER A 502 -25.86 15.83 5.00
C SER A 502 -25.57 14.93 6.19
N THR A 503 -24.29 14.66 6.49
CA THR A 503 -23.84 13.94 7.70
C THR A 503 -22.88 14.79 8.54
N PRO A 504 -22.63 14.43 9.83
CA PRO A 504 -21.86 15.29 10.75
C PRO A 504 -20.41 15.57 10.31
N ILE A 505 -19.79 14.56 9.70
CA ILE A 505 -18.59 14.65 8.86
C ILE A 505 -18.97 14.04 7.50
N GLU A 506 -18.61 14.69 6.40
CA GLU A 506 -18.66 14.15 5.04
C GLU A 506 -17.45 14.63 4.22
N SER A 507 -17.13 13.93 3.13
CA SER A 507 -16.04 14.30 2.22
C SER A 507 -16.60 14.57 0.84
N ASP A 508 -16.46 15.82 0.39
CA ASP A 508 -17.26 16.36 -0.72
C ASP A 508 -16.37 16.89 -1.85
N THR A 509 -16.70 16.54 -3.10
CA THR A 509 -15.76 16.71 -4.24
C THR A 509 -16.02 18.00 -5.02
N THR A 510 -15.03 18.88 -5.04
CA THR A 510 -14.96 20.00 -6.00
C THR A 510 -14.16 19.57 -7.24
N THR A 511 -14.64 19.89 -8.45
CA THR A 511 -13.95 19.58 -9.72
C THR A 511 -13.58 20.84 -10.49
N ALA A 512 -12.30 21.09 -10.70
CA ALA A 512 -11.82 22.02 -11.71
C ALA A 512 -11.90 21.37 -13.09
N VAL A 513 -12.58 22.01 -14.04
CA VAL A 513 -12.75 21.53 -15.42
C VAL A 513 -12.19 22.55 -16.40
N ALA A 514 -11.25 22.13 -17.22
CA ALA A 514 -10.77 22.88 -18.37
C ALA A 514 -11.31 22.25 -19.66
N GLN A 515 -12.13 22.99 -20.40
CA GLN A 515 -12.48 22.66 -21.78
C GLN A 515 -11.61 23.52 -22.71
N TYR A 516 -10.97 22.93 -23.72
CA TYR A 516 -10.09 23.67 -24.61
C TYR A 516 -10.13 23.17 -26.06
N ALA A 517 -9.89 24.11 -26.97
CA ALA A 517 -9.78 23.88 -28.40
C ALA A 517 -8.31 23.87 -28.83
N TRP A 518 -7.98 23.01 -29.79
CA TRP A 518 -6.66 22.86 -30.40
C TRP A 518 -6.82 22.40 -31.86
N SER A 519 -5.73 22.24 -32.60
CA SER A 519 -5.78 22.00 -34.07
C SER A 519 -6.52 20.73 -34.50
N GLY A 520 -6.68 19.73 -33.61
CA GLY A 520 -7.42 18.50 -33.87
C GLY A 520 -8.81 18.42 -33.25
N GLY A 521 -9.32 19.51 -32.65
CA GLY A 521 -10.70 19.58 -32.13
C GLY A 521 -10.83 20.24 -30.76
N ILE A 522 -11.92 19.92 -30.06
CA ILE A 522 -12.19 20.35 -28.68
C ILE A 522 -12.12 19.13 -27.78
N THR A 523 -11.51 19.27 -26.60
CA THR A 523 -11.49 18.25 -25.57
C THR A 523 -11.53 18.89 -24.18
N SER A 524 -11.48 18.08 -23.13
CA SER A 524 -11.44 18.54 -21.76
C SER A 524 -10.50 17.71 -20.89
N ASN A 525 -10.03 18.33 -19.82
CA ASN A 525 -9.36 17.68 -18.71
C ASN A 525 -9.89 18.27 -17.39
N SER A 526 -9.75 17.54 -16.31
CA SER A 526 -10.21 17.96 -14.98
C SER A 526 -9.19 17.60 -13.90
N SER A 527 -9.38 18.19 -12.73
CA SER A 527 -8.77 17.76 -11.47
C SER A 527 -9.81 17.93 -10.38
N ASP A 528 -9.93 16.92 -9.55
CA ASP A 528 -10.77 16.93 -8.37
C ASP A 528 -9.95 17.38 -7.16
N ALA A 529 -10.63 17.90 -6.15
CA ALA A 529 -10.11 18.16 -4.82
C ALA A 529 -11.22 17.85 -3.81
N GLN A 530 -10.91 17.01 -2.83
CA GLN A 530 -11.82 16.75 -1.72
C GLN A 530 -11.78 17.88 -0.71
N VAL A 531 -12.92 18.18 -0.11
CA VAL A 531 -13.05 19.03 1.07
C VAL A 531 -13.83 18.23 2.10
N GLN A 532 -13.25 18.00 3.28
CA GLN A 532 -14.00 17.41 4.38
C GLN A 532 -14.92 18.47 4.98
N LEU A 533 -16.23 18.30 4.84
CA LEU A 533 -17.21 19.16 5.46
C LEU A 533 -17.49 18.67 6.88
N VAL A 534 -17.17 19.51 7.86
CA VAL A 534 -17.24 19.20 9.29
C VAL A 534 -18.22 20.17 9.95
N SER A 535 -19.36 19.66 10.38
CA SER A 535 -20.36 20.43 11.12
C SER A 535 -19.95 20.51 12.59
N PRO A 536 -19.62 21.68 13.18
CA PRO A 536 -18.98 21.74 14.49
C PRO A 536 -19.82 21.14 15.62
N VAL A 537 -19.17 20.39 16.51
CA VAL A 537 -19.77 19.88 17.75
C VAL A 537 -20.29 21.03 18.61
N GLN A 538 -21.52 20.89 19.11
CA GLN A 538 -22.24 21.92 19.88
C GLN A 538 -22.31 21.57 21.37
N SER A 539 -22.32 22.61 22.22
CA SER A 539 -22.61 22.49 23.65
C SER A 539 -23.96 21.80 23.88
N PRO A 540 -24.10 20.86 24.85
CA PRO A 540 -23.17 20.55 25.95
C PRO A 540 -22.10 19.50 25.61
N ASN A 541 -21.96 19.09 24.34
CA ASN A 541 -20.97 18.11 23.94
C ASN A 541 -19.57 18.74 23.83
N LEU A 542 -18.54 17.95 24.13
CA LEU A 542 -17.12 18.29 24.14
C LEU A 542 -16.35 17.26 23.29
N THR A 543 -15.07 17.54 22.98
CA THR A 543 -14.22 16.67 22.14
C THR A 543 -12.89 16.38 22.83
N PHE A 544 -12.37 15.16 22.73
CA PHE A 544 -11.06 14.78 23.30
C PHE A 544 -10.39 13.65 22.49
N SER A 545 -9.06 13.70 22.36
CA SER A 545 -8.25 12.61 21.82
C SER A 545 -7.03 12.35 22.72
N SER A 546 -6.78 11.08 23.03
CA SER A 546 -5.47 10.61 23.51
C SER A 546 -4.63 10.03 22.36
N ALA A 547 -5.26 9.57 21.28
CA ALA A 547 -4.59 9.29 20.01
C ALA A 547 -3.94 10.59 19.47
N SER A 548 -2.68 10.50 19.06
CA SER A 548 -1.82 11.64 18.66
C SER A 548 -0.96 11.37 17.42
N ASP A 549 -1.05 10.15 16.89
CA ASP A 549 -0.56 9.68 15.61
C ASP A 549 -1.21 10.41 14.42
N VAL A 550 -2.50 10.74 14.52
CA VAL A 550 -3.22 11.61 13.57
C VAL A 550 -4.15 12.61 14.25
N PRO A 551 -4.35 13.81 13.67
CA PRO A 551 -5.33 14.77 14.18
C PRO A 551 -6.76 14.25 14.04
N ALA A 552 -7.44 14.07 15.17
CA ALA A 552 -8.84 13.65 15.21
C ALA A 552 -9.80 14.75 14.69
N VAL A 553 -10.89 14.33 14.05
CA VAL A 553 -11.95 15.20 13.51
C VAL A 553 -13.30 14.83 14.11
N TYR A 554 -14.10 15.84 14.45
CA TYR A 554 -15.36 15.69 15.18
C TYR A 554 -16.49 16.48 14.53
N GLY A 555 -17.62 15.83 14.31
CA GLY A 555 -18.82 16.46 13.74
C GLY A 555 -20.07 16.24 14.58
N GLN A 556 -21.00 17.19 14.51
CA GLN A 556 -22.39 17.05 14.95
C GLN A 556 -23.35 17.66 13.92
N SER A 557 -24.42 16.95 13.57
CA SER A 557 -25.54 17.45 12.75
C SER A 557 -26.86 17.07 13.43
N GLY A 558 -27.51 18.03 14.09
CA GLY A 558 -28.66 17.73 14.96
C GLY A 558 -28.25 16.82 16.13
N ASP A 559 -28.88 15.66 16.23
CA ASP A 559 -28.58 14.61 17.21
C ASP A 559 -27.65 13.51 16.67
N ASP A 560 -27.20 13.62 15.41
CA ASP A 560 -26.21 12.72 14.81
C ASP A 560 -24.79 13.27 15.02
N PHE A 561 -23.83 12.37 15.25
CA PHE A 561 -22.44 12.68 15.57
C PHE A 561 -21.48 11.90 14.66
N ALA A 562 -20.25 12.37 14.49
CA ALA A 562 -19.20 11.58 13.85
C ALA A 562 -17.84 11.84 14.47
N VAL A 563 -17.04 10.79 14.59
CA VAL A 563 -15.67 10.84 15.11
C VAL A 563 -14.75 10.16 14.11
N SER A 564 -13.69 10.86 13.73
CA SER A 564 -12.57 10.33 12.95
C SER A 564 -11.31 10.39 13.81
N GLY A 565 -10.63 9.26 14.03
CA GLY A 565 -9.51 9.15 14.96
C GLY A 565 -8.66 7.91 14.74
N GLY A 566 -7.36 8.02 15.06
CA GLY A 566 -6.38 6.93 15.00
C GLY A 566 -6.24 6.18 16.32
N GLY A 567 -5.01 5.76 16.63
CA GLY A 567 -4.63 5.14 17.91
C GLY A 567 -4.41 3.62 17.85
N THR A 568 -3.50 3.14 18.71
CA THR A 568 -3.07 1.73 18.79
C THR A 568 -4.16 0.81 19.31
N ASP A 569 -4.67 1.06 20.51
CA ASP A 569 -5.88 0.43 21.04
C ASP A 569 -6.38 1.20 22.28
N LEU A 570 -7.54 0.78 22.77
CA LEU A 570 -8.03 0.97 24.13
C LEU A 570 -8.11 -0.42 24.80
N TRP A 571 -6.95 -0.99 25.15
CA TRP A 571 -6.79 -2.29 25.83
C TRP A 571 -5.36 -2.49 26.37
N GLY A 572 -5.25 -3.16 27.52
CA GLY A 572 -3.97 -3.53 28.11
C GLY A 572 -3.15 -2.30 28.51
N SER A 573 -1.98 -2.12 27.88
CA SER A 573 -1.13 -0.94 28.06
C SER A 573 -1.65 0.31 27.37
N ASP A 574 -2.54 0.15 26.40
CA ASP A 574 -2.85 1.18 25.40
C ASP A 574 -4.18 1.85 25.72
N ASP A 575 -4.15 3.18 25.73
CA ASP A 575 -5.26 4.06 26.08
C ASP A 575 -5.36 5.18 25.03
N ASN A 576 -5.54 4.78 23.77
CA ASN A 576 -5.49 5.65 22.59
C ASN A 576 -6.85 5.65 21.88
N TYR A 577 -7.57 6.76 21.96
CA TYR A 577 -8.88 6.93 21.34
C TYR A 577 -9.17 8.41 21.03
N SER A 578 -10.22 8.65 20.26
CA SER A 578 -10.84 9.96 20.06
C SER A 578 -12.34 9.89 20.38
N THR A 579 -12.93 10.93 20.97
CA THR A 579 -14.33 10.91 21.41
C THR A 579 -15.04 12.27 21.38
N ILE A 580 -16.35 12.23 21.14
CA ILE A 580 -17.31 13.30 21.50
C ILE A 580 -18.00 12.89 22.80
N TYR A 581 -17.96 13.74 23.83
CA TYR A 581 -18.39 13.37 25.18
C TYR A 581 -19.19 14.46 25.91
N ARG A 582 -19.91 14.08 26.97
CA ARG A 582 -20.62 14.99 27.89
C ARG A 582 -20.06 14.82 29.30
N LYS A 583 -19.54 15.92 29.86
CA LYS A 583 -18.91 15.90 31.19
C LYS A 583 -19.94 15.73 32.31
N GLY A 584 -19.70 14.78 33.21
CA GLY A 584 -20.53 14.51 34.39
C GLY A 584 -21.96 14.02 34.11
N ALA A 585 -22.26 13.57 32.89
CA ALA A 585 -23.62 13.22 32.46
C ALA A 585 -24.20 11.94 33.08
N VAL A 586 -23.36 11.00 33.53
CA VAL A 586 -23.78 9.68 34.03
C VAL A 586 -23.85 9.70 35.55
N SER A 587 -25.07 9.63 36.11
CA SER A 587 -25.32 9.54 37.55
C SER A 587 -25.04 8.12 38.09
N THR A 588 -25.34 7.83 39.36
CA THR A 588 -25.31 6.44 39.88
C THR A 588 -26.39 5.53 39.30
N ASP A 589 -27.47 6.09 38.75
CA ASP A 589 -28.50 5.37 37.98
C ASP A 589 -28.68 6.13 36.65
N SER A 590 -28.36 5.50 35.52
CA SER A 590 -28.36 6.14 34.20
C SER A 590 -28.30 5.10 33.07
N THR A 591 -28.99 5.40 31.97
CA THR A 591 -28.92 4.68 30.70
C THR A 591 -28.32 5.57 29.62
N ILE A 592 -27.30 5.08 28.92
CA ILE A 592 -26.70 5.69 27.74
C ILE A 592 -27.17 4.92 26.51
N THR A 593 -27.63 5.60 25.45
CA THR A 593 -27.91 4.98 24.14
C THR A 593 -27.37 5.77 22.94
N THR A 594 -26.97 5.03 21.90
CA THR A 594 -26.55 5.55 20.60
C THR A 594 -26.71 4.45 19.53
N THR A 595 -26.73 4.83 18.25
CA THR A 595 -26.58 3.90 17.13
C THR A 595 -25.20 4.08 16.52
N VAL A 596 -24.38 3.03 16.45
CA VAL A 596 -23.24 3.00 15.51
C VAL A 596 -23.83 2.80 14.13
N ALA A 597 -23.88 3.85 13.32
CA ALA A 597 -24.67 3.88 12.09
C ALA A 597 -23.87 3.50 10.84
N SER A 598 -22.61 3.95 10.75
CA SER A 598 -21.65 3.51 9.73
C SER A 598 -20.21 3.61 10.25
N VAL A 599 -19.33 2.76 9.72
CA VAL A 599 -17.89 2.76 10.00
C VAL A 599 -17.12 2.74 8.69
N ALA A 600 -15.98 3.42 8.64
CA ALA A 600 -15.04 3.41 7.53
C ALA A 600 -13.60 3.34 8.08
N ASN A 601 -12.74 2.56 7.43
CA ASN A 601 -11.35 2.34 7.80
C ASN A 601 -11.15 1.84 9.26
N LEU A 602 -12.15 1.15 9.82
CA LEU A 602 -12.03 0.45 11.11
C LEU A 602 -11.66 -1.02 10.81
N SER A 603 -10.44 -1.42 11.16
CA SER A 603 -9.86 -2.73 10.86
C SER A 603 -9.46 -3.48 12.14
N GLY A 604 -9.14 -4.78 12.03
CA GLY A 604 -8.62 -5.59 13.14
C GLY A 604 -9.45 -5.50 14.42
N TYR A 605 -8.80 -5.19 15.55
CA TYR A 605 -9.44 -4.96 16.84
C TYR A 605 -9.89 -3.51 17.08
N GLY A 606 -9.91 -2.65 16.05
CA GLY A 606 -10.43 -1.29 16.13
C GLY A 606 -11.83 -1.26 16.74
N LYS A 607 -12.05 -0.33 17.68
CA LYS A 607 -13.25 -0.30 18.54
C LYS A 607 -14.03 0.98 18.33
N THR A 608 -15.36 0.89 18.28
CA THR A 608 -16.22 2.08 18.33
C THR A 608 -17.56 1.84 19.04
N GLY A 609 -18.00 2.81 19.82
CA GLY A 609 -19.24 2.72 20.61
C GLY A 609 -19.31 3.73 21.75
N ILE A 610 -19.83 3.29 22.90
CA ILE A 610 -20.00 4.08 24.12
C ILE A 610 -18.80 3.87 25.06
N LEU A 611 -18.26 4.97 25.59
CA LEU A 611 -17.24 5.02 26.65
C LEU A 611 -17.81 5.72 27.89
N VAL A 612 -17.54 5.21 29.10
CA VAL A 612 -17.86 5.89 30.37
C VAL A 612 -16.65 5.85 31.32
N ARG A 613 -16.11 7.02 31.70
CA ARG A 613 -14.96 7.19 32.62
C ARG A 613 -15.26 8.22 33.72
N ASN A 614 -14.48 8.22 34.81
CA ASN A 614 -14.58 9.27 35.84
C ASN A 614 -14.20 10.67 35.31
N ASP A 615 -13.21 10.73 34.42
CA ASP A 615 -12.91 11.89 33.58
C ASP A 615 -12.40 11.35 32.24
N ILE A 616 -13.02 11.75 31.13
CA ILE A 616 -12.60 11.28 29.79
C ILE A 616 -11.26 11.90 29.34
N THR A 617 -10.83 13.02 29.93
CA THR A 617 -9.54 13.65 29.58
C THR A 617 -8.34 13.03 30.30
N ALA A 618 -8.57 12.15 31.27
CA ALA A 618 -7.53 11.54 32.11
C ALA A 618 -6.98 10.20 31.57
N ALA A 619 -6.70 10.13 30.27
CA ALA A 619 -6.08 8.97 29.65
C ALA A 619 -4.73 8.61 30.31
N GLY A 620 -4.43 7.32 30.45
CA GLY A 620 -3.24 6.74 31.08
C GLY A 620 -3.03 7.08 32.57
N THR A 621 -3.96 7.82 33.21
CA THR A 621 -3.71 8.49 34.50
C THR A 621 -4.89 8.45 35.47
N GLY A 622 -6.13 8.47 34.98
CA GLY A 622 -7.34 8.26 35.79
C GLY A 622 -7.74 6.79 35.88
N PRO A 623 -8.52 6.38 36.90
CA PRO A 623 -9.14 5.06 36.93
C PRO A 623 -10.01 4.87 35.68
N GLU A 624 -9.77 3.77 35.01
CA GLU A 624 -10.25 3.48 33.67
C GLU A 624 -11.72 3.03 33.68
N GLY A 625 -12.37 3.18 32.54
CA GLY A 625 -13.81 3.09 32.40
C GLY A 625 -14.37 1.71 32.12
N VAL A 626 -15.55 1.77 31.50
CA VAL A 626 -16.19 0.69 30.77
C VAL A 626 -16.49 1.18 29.36
N ILE A 627 -16.27 0.32 28.37
CA ILE A 627 -16.67 0.53 26.97
C ILE A 627 -17.66 -0.54 26.54
N LEU A 628 -18.64 -0.12 25.75
CA LEU A 628 -19.57 -0.99 25.02
C LEU A 628 -19.45 -0.64 23.54
N PHE A 629 -18.93 -1.55 22.72
CA PHE A 629 -18.50 -1.26 21.36
C PHE A 629 -18.79 -2.40 20.38
N THR A 630 -18.64 -2.10 19.09
CA THR A 630 -18.48 -3.10 18.03
C THR A 630 -17.08 -2.97 17.40
N SER A 631 -16.52 -4.09 16.97
CA SER A 631 -15.16 -4.21 16.41
C SER A 631 -15.12 -5.28 15.31
N PRO A 632 -14.33 -5.11 14.23
CA PRO A 632 -14.25 -6.09 13.14
C PRO A 632 -13.87 -7.50 13.61
N SER A 633 -12.77 -7.65 14.35
CA SER A 633 -12.30 -8.93 14.89
C SER A 633 -12.82 -9.22 16.31
N GLY A 634 -13.14 -8.19 17.10
CA GLY A 634 -13.69 -8.37 18.45
C GLY A 634 -15.15 -8.80 18.47
N GLY A 635 -15.96 -8.33 17.52
CA GLY A 635 -17.41 -8.43 17.56
C GLY A 635 -18.04 -7.35 18.44
N ILE A 636 -19.23 -7.61 19.00
CA ILE A 636 -19.90 -6.68 19.94
C ILE A 636 -19.57 -7.08 21.37
N GLN A 637 -18.93 -6.19 22.12
CA GLN A 637 -18.32 -6.50 23.43
C GLN A 637 -18.48 -5.39 24.46
N LEU A 638 -18.43 -5.79 25.75
CA LEU A 638 -18.33 -4.93 26.91
C LEU A 638 -16.95 -5.16 27.56
N GLU A 639 -16.09 -4.16 27.59
CA GLU A 639 -14.76 -4.22 28.22
C GLU A 639 -14.64 -3.21 29.36
N TRP A 640 -13.85 -3.52 30.39
CA TRP A 640 -13.68 -2.66 31.56
C TRP A 640 -12.35 -2.86 32.28
N ALA A 641 -12.06 -1.93 33.21
CA ALA A 641 -10.93 -2.02 34.12
C ALA A 641 -11.27 -2.78 35.42
N SER A 642 -10.50 -3.83 35.74
CA SER A 642 -10.62 -4.54 37.02
C SER A 642 -10.07 -3.72 38.19
N GLY A 643 -10.75 -3.75 39.33
CA GLY A 643 -10.18 -3.32 40.62
C GLY A 643 -9.83 -1.84 40.76
N GLY A 644 -10.33 -0.97 39.87
CA GLY A 644 -9.95 0.44 39.83
C GLY A 644 -8.62 0.72 39.11
N SER A 645 -8.14 -0.22 38.30
CA SER A 645 -6.98 -0.04 37.41
C SER A 645 -7.16 1.15 36.45
N THR A 646 -6.05 1.65 35.91
CA THR A 646 -6.01 2.67 34.84
C THR A 646 -5.88 2.03 33.45
N GLN A 647 -6.37 0.79 33.28
CA GLN A 647 -6.20 -0.06 32.09
C GLN A 647 -7.40 -1.00 31.87
N ILE A 648 -7.99 -0.97 30.67
CA ILE A 648 -9.05 -1.88 30.24
C ILE A 648 -8.40 -3.24 29.97
N SER A 649 -8.92 -4.27 30.62
CA SER A 649 -8.22 -5.56 30.73
C SER A 649 -9.15 -6.74 31.00
N GLN A 650 -10.45 -6.50 31.03
CA GLN A 650 -11.51 -7.50 31.24
C GLN A 650 -12.54 -7.33 30.12
N VAL A 651 -13.09 -8.44 29.63
CA VAL A 651 -13.94 -8.49 28.43
C VAL A 651 -15.11 -9.45 28.61
N THR A 652 -16.29 -9.09 28.11
CA THR A 652 -17.45 -9.97 28.05
C THR A 652 -18.40 -9.60 26.89
N PRO A 653 -18.87 -10.56 26.06
CA PRO A 653 -18.37 -11.94 25.97
C PRO A 653 -16.97 -11.98 25.35
N ALA A 654 -16.34 -13.15 25.32
CA ALA A 654 -15.08 -13.35 24.62
C ALA A 654 -15.19 -13.04 23.11
N ASN A 655 -14.07 -12.61 22.51
CA ASN A 655 -13.98 -12.08 21.16
C ASN A 655 -14.64 -13.03 20.12
N GLY A 656 -15.40 -12.45 19.19
CA GLY A 656 -16.13 -13.18 18.15
C GLY A 656 -17.43 -13.87 18.59
N THR A 657 -17.74 -13.95 19.89
CA THR A 657 -18.95 -14.65 20.38
C THR A 657 -20.26 -13.98 19.95
N ILE A 658 -20.28 -12.65 19.86
CA ILE A 658 -21.36 -11.88 19.22
C ILE A 658 -20.74 -11.22 17.98
N PRO A 659 -21.16 -11.57 16.75
CA PRO A 659 -20.58 -11.02 15.53
C PRO A 659 -20.65 -9.50 15.46
N ASN A 660 -19.66 -8.89 14.79
CA ASN A 660 -19.73 -7.48 14.38
C ASN A 660 -20.99 -7.24 13.55
N THR A 661 -21.68 -6.13 13.75
CA THR A 661 -22.79 -5.68 12.90
C THR A 661 -22.87 -4.17 12.93
N VAL A 662 -23.01 -3.56 11.75
CA VAL A 662 -23.25 -2.12 11.57
C VAL A 662 -24.32 -1.97 10.47
N PRO A 663 -25.40 -1.19 10.68
CA PRO A 663 -25.72 -0.42 11.88
C PRO A 663 -26.11 -1.28 13.08
N VAL A 664 -25.80 -0.80 14.29
CA VAL A 664 -26.20 -1.42 15.57
C VAL A 664 -26.50 -0.36 16.62
N GLU A 665 -27.61 -0.52 17.35
CA GLU A 665 -27.86 0.27 18.56
C GLU A 665 -27.14 -0.33 19.76
N LEU A 666 -26.48 0.52 20.54
CA LEU A 666 -25.78 0.17 21.78
C LEU A 666 -26.46 0.85 22.96
N LYS A 667 -26.63 0.13 24.06
CA LYS A 667 -27.20 0.63 25.30
C LYS A 667 -26.40 0.16 26.51
N LEU A 668 -25.90 1.11 27.29
CA LEU A 668 -25.15 0.86 28.51
C LEU A 668 -25.95 1.38 29.71
N VAL A 669 -26.34 0.49 30.62
CA VAL A 669 -27.12 0.83 31.83
C VAL A 669 -26.22 0.72 33.06
N ARG A 670 -26.03 1.82 33.78
CA ARG A 670 -25.35 1.87 35.08
C ARG A 670 -26.37 1.80 36.21
N ASN A 671 -26.13 0.91 37.18
CA ASN A 671 -26.81 0.86 38.46
C ASN A 671 -25.76 0.71 39.59
N GLY A 672 -25.43 1.84 40.22
CA GLY A 672 -24.38 1.98 41.23
C GLY A 672 -22.98 1.69 40.69
N GLN A 673 -22.51 0.47 40.96
CA GLN A 673 -21.22 -0.10 40.52
C GLN A 673 -21.37 -1.13 39.39
N SER A 674 -22.60 -1.52 39.05
CA SER A 674 -22.91 -2.46 37.98
C SER A 674 -23.18 -1.72 36.66
N TYR A 675 -22.62 -2.23 35.56
CA TYR A 675 -22.78 -1.69 34.22
C TYR A 675 -23.17 -2.84 33.29
N THR A 676 -24.38 -2.81 32.73
CA THR A 676 -24.87 -3.85 31.82
C THR A 676 -24.98 -3.30 30.41
N GLY A 677 -24.25 -3.93 29.48
CA GLY A 677 -24.28 -3.61 28.07
C GLY A 677 -25.34 -4.44 27.34
N TYR A 678 -26.05 -3.80 26.41
CA TYR A 678 -27.01 -4.42 25.52
C TYR A 678 -26.81 -3.91 24.09
N TYR A 679 -27.18 -4.71 23.10
CA TYR A 679 -27.23 -4.30 21.70
C TYR A 679 -28.59 -4.59 21.06
N SER A 680 -28.90 -3.89 19.97
CA SER A 680 -30.07 -4.14 19.12
C SER A 680 -29.73 -3.96 17.65
N THR A 681 -30.18 -4.91 16.81
CA THR A 681 -30.08 -4.85 15.35
C THR A 681 -31.43 -4.64 14.67
N ASN A 682 -32.48 -4.30 15.46
CA ASN A 682 -33.85 -4.10 14.97
C ASN A 682 -34.48 -2.80 15.51
N ASN A 683 -33.71 -1.71 15.47
CA ASN A 683 -34.09 -0.35 15.86
C ASN A 683 -34.73 -0.31 17.27
N GLY A 684 -34.03 -0.87 18.26
CA GLY A 684 -34.42 -0.85 19.66
C GLY A 684 -35.60 -1.75 20.04
N SER A 685 -36.21 -2.44 19.06
CA SER A 685 -37.39 -3.30 19.25
C SER A 685 -37.10 -4.55 20.10
N THR A 686 -35.84 -4.99 20.15
CA THR A 686 -35.38 -6.11 20.96
C THR A 686 -33.95 -5.85 21.39
N TRP A 687 -33.67 -6.03 22.68
CA TRP A 687 -32.36 -5.79 23.28
C TRP A 687 -31.78 -7.09 23.81
N THR A 688 -30.62 -7.47 23.29
CA THR A 688 -29.87 -8.64 23.76
C THR A 688 -28.73 -8.15 24.67
N THR A 689 -28.58 -8.78 25.83
CA THR A 689 -27.49 -8.50 26.77
C THR A 689 -26.15 -8.94 26.17
N VAL A 690 -25.17 -8.04 26.16
CA VAL A 690 -23.76 -8.33 25.85
C VAL A 690 -23.10 -8.91 27.11
N GLY A 691 -23.27 -8.24 28.25
CA GLY A 691 -22.88 -8.75 29.56
C GLY A 691 -23.00 -7.69 30.66
N THR A 692 -22.55 -8.03 31.86
CA THR A 692 -22.55 -7.13 33.02
C THR A 692 -21.15 -7.07 33.63
N ALA A 693 -20.60 -5.87 33.73
CA ALA A 693 -19.37 -5.57 34.46
C ALA A 693 -19.71 -5.02 35.85
N THR A 694 -18.95 -5.41 36.88
CA THR A 694 -18.95 -4.73 38.19
C THR A 694 -17.62 -4.02 38.36
N LEU A 695 -17.64 -2.70 38.52
CA LEU A 695 -16.46 -1.87 38.66
C LEU A 695 -16.31 -1.37 40.11
N SER A 696 -15.11 -0.91 40.47
CA SER A 696 -14.80 -0.29 41.77
C SER A 696 -14.05 1.04 41.57
N GLY A 697 -14.32 2.06 42.41
CA GLY A 697 -13.66 3.38 42.32
C GLY A 697 -14.37 4.44 41.47
N GLN A 698 -15.65 4.26 41.16
CA GLN A 698 -16.41 5.13 40.25
C GLN A 698 -16.86 6.39 41.00
N ALA A 699 -16.75 7.53 40.33
CA ALA A 699 -17.32 8.77 40.82
C ALA A 699 -18.87 8.72 40.84
N ALA A 700 -19.49 9.52 41.70
CA ALA A 700 -20.96 9.65 41.77
C ALA A 700 -21.55 10.17 40.44
N THR A 701 -20.80 11.00 39.73
CA THR A 701 -21.05 11.46 38.37
C THR A 701 -19.87 11.09 37.47
N GLN A 702 -20.12 10.62 36.26
CA GLN A 702 -19.10 10.23 35.28
C GLN A 702 -19.32 10.89 33.92
N ASP A 703 -18.28 10.93 33.11
CA ASP A 703 -18.32 11.38 31.72
C ASP A 703 -18.81 10.21 30.84
N ALA A 704 -19.70 10.48 29.88
CA ALA A 704 -20.04 9.54 28.80
C ALA A 704 -19.58 10.11 27.46
N GLY A 705 -19.12 9.25 26.55
CA GLY A 705 -18.74 9.64 25.20
C GLY A 705 -19.02 8.58 24.14
N LEU A 706 -19.09 9.05 22.90
CA LEU A 706 -19.06 8.27 21.67
C LEU A 706 -17.59 8.23 21.21
N PHE A 707 -16.98 7.05 21.06
CA PHE A 707 -15.53 6.94 20.85
C PHE A 707 -15.15 6.08 19.63
N VAL A 708 -13.96 6.30 19.10
CA VAL A 708 -13.29 5.45 18.11
C VAL A 708 -11.81 5.27 18.48
N THR A 709 -11.25 4.11 18.15
CA THR A 709 -9.82 3.87 18.02
C THR A 709 -9.60 2.99 16.78
N SER A 710 -8.64 3.33 15.92
CA SER A 710 -8.51 2.68 14.61
C SER A 710 -7.92 1.28 14.67
N HIS A 711 -7.01 1.04 15.62
CA HIS A 711 -6.10 -0.11 15.64
C HIS A 711 -5.10 -0.15 14.46
N ASP A 712 -4.90 0.99 13.81
CA ASP A 712 -3.84 1.23 12.82
C ASP A 712 -3.26 2.65 13.05
N PRO A 713 -2.17 2.77 13.83
CA PRO A 713 -1.56 4.06 14.17
C PRO A 713 -1.05 4.81 12.94
N GLY A 714 -1.61 6.00 12.69
CA GLY A 714 -1.38 6.78 11.47
C GLY A 714 -2.56 6.76 10.48
N SER A 715 -3.50 5.84 10.65
CA SER A 715 -4.70 5.70 9.81
C SER A 715 -5.96 5.97 10.63
N PRO A 716 -6.69 7.09 10.40
CA PRO A 716 -7.90 7.39 11.17
C PRO A 716 -9.10 6.55 10.70
N ALA A 717 -9.70 5.80 11.61
CA ALA A 717 -11.00 5.20 11.43
C ALA A 717 -12.10 6.26 11.65
N THR A 718 -13.15 6.24 10.83
CA THR A 718 -14.28 7.19 10.93
C THR A 718 -15.57 6.46 11.23
N THR A 719 -16.24 6.84 12.31
CA THR A 719 -17.56 6.31 12.70
C THR A 719 -18.60 7.42 12.72
N GLN A 720 -19.76 7.16 12.13
CA GLN A 720 -20.96 7.98 12.31
C GLN A 720 -21.90 7.33 13.32
N PHE A 721 -22.49 8.15 14.18
CA PHE A 721 -23.41 7.76 15.24
C PHE A 721 -24.73 8.49 15.09
N ASN A 722 -25.85 7.77 15.25
CA ASN A 722 -27.17 8.40 15.28
C ASN A 722 -27.72 8.42 16.72
N GLY A 723 -27.96 9.63 17.23
CA GLY A 723 -28.40 9.89 18.59
C GLY A 723 -27.29 9.73 19.64
N PHE A 724 -27.34 10.58 20.67
CA PHE A 724 -26.58 10.39 21.91
C PHE A 724 -27.47 10.76 23.09
N ASN A 725 -28.08 9.76 23.73
CA ASN A 725 -28.97 9.96 24.87
C ASN A 725 -28.29 9.49 26.17
N VAL A 726 -28.51 10.25 27.23
CA VAL A 726 -28.17 9.88 28.61
C VAL A 726 -29.36 10.26 29.47
N SER A 727 -29.94 9.31 30.20
CA SER A 727 -31.17 9.45 30.99
C SER A 727 -31.10 8.72 32.32
#